data_AF-A0A954VLY2-F1
#
_entry.id   AF-A0A954VLY2-F1
#
_cell.length_a   1.000
_cell.length_b   1.000
_cell.length_c   1.000
_cell.angle_alpha   90.00
_cell.angle_beta   90.00
_cell.angle_gamma   90.00
#
_symmetry.space_group_name_H-M   'P 1'
#
loop_
_entity.id
_entity.type
_entity.pdbx_description
1 polymer ?
#
loop_
_entity_poly.entity_id
_entity_poly.type
_entity_poly.pdbx_seq_one_letter_code
_entity_poly.pdbx_strand_id
1 'polypeptide(L)'
;MNYDIFLDESGLFLESSSDADEREEYVSDTGRKFPSQIAGVVCRQGAITSGNAGSILKSACLAGELEYTPRFHANEHRGKPGFPLFVKSLCTSLHSKKIQPVRLVNAERVSFGDRVATYCNILAELLVRVCQQLELEGDSQVSLNVFAAKLVTEDDDKKGITILDSKEYLARIHELFGRVAIANGFSSSRFKWEVRGFELRSAREDHRLQLADVISYASHDEYSPLRKYADACEALVQCLADFNWTFSCDETLARVRDLSRRESFGPALIALAERATTVGCESQSLKQYKAMAAEVVLALDALPPGLQSPQLQIVTGWLNQVAEQRHDLDSSLRCCRWIQDVLCDRQTSTSWPTDWLRLVSDTWALTACNHDANTIQGRAFADKIEASIPRLSSRWEYAEDLMFSFIVKAVHQNDCFEYQAAADRMASVVRYYEQLDGFFAAAFEGVFPEKVLSDLRARALGTQLQSEIGLLLASKGDVDRCRAISDQAISEFRHEGDRSRQWQYRCELETVAGDWGSARDHLAKSLGLTDASHDAIGNQLQKMPEHLGKAFVLLHWARIGSMSAAVGVRAESSAFLSAFLRTKAQYTPWCVGAHSHYPTHGILRHVAVATAGGGDSKATVESLSRLSKIVEMKPQPIFTMIQIAAHLQCAGLLLESDRKSAEKLILGDKRNVSVIDMIESLVRKVAGVQPMVEEITSSWRHGLESQSRGNLDAAKLLEMGRIVGY
;
A
#
# COMPACT_ATOMS: atom_id res chain seq x y z
N MET A 1 6.61 -4.65 34.79
CA MET A 1 5.31 -5.09 35.34
C MET A 1 4.48 -5.67 34.21
N ASN A 2 3.74 -6.75 34.47
CA ASN A 2 2.86 -7.37 33.47
C ASN A 2 1.41 -6.96 33.73
N TYR A 3 0.68 -6.63 32.68
CA TYR A 3 -0.71 -6.20 32.69
C TYR A 3 -1.52 -7.02 31.68
N ASP A 4 -2.78 -7.27 32.02
CA ASP A 4 -3.78 -7.84 31.12
C ASP A 4 -4.74 -6.71 30.72
N ILE A 5 -5.03 -6.58 29.43
CA ILE A 5 -5.99 -5.63 28.88
C ILE A 5 -7.08 -6.37 28.10
N PHE A 6 -8.34 -6.07 28.41
CA PHE A 6 -9.53 -6.67 27.79
C PHE A 6 -10.29 -5.58 27.04
N LEU A 7 -10.49 -5.76 25.74
CA LEU A 7 -10.99 -4.71 24.84
C LEU A 7 -12.20 -5.18 24.04
N ASP A 8 -13.12 -4.24 23.83
CA ASP A 8 -14.25 -4.35 22.92
C ASP A 8 -14.34 -3.07 22.08
N GLU A 9 -14.96 -3.18 20.91
CA GLU A 9 -15.10 -2.07 19.98
C GLU A 9 -16.55 -1.61 19.81
N SER A 10 -16.75 -0.35 19.44
CA SER A 10 -18.05 0.10 18.96
C SER A 10 -17.89 1.06 17.79
N GLY A 11 -18.77 0.92 16.81
CA GLY A 11 -18.61 1.50 15.48
C GLY A 11 -18.26 0.40 14.48
N LEU A 12 -18.58 0.63 13.20
CA LEU A 12 -18.24 -0.33 12.14
C LEU A 12 -16.86 -0.04 11.53
N PHE A 13 -16.16 1.02 11.98
CA PHE A 13 -14.92 1.51 11.38
C PHE A 13 -15.09 1.79 9.87
N LEU A 14 -16.32 2.05 9.42
CA LEU A 14 -16.65 2.30 8.01
C LEU A 14 -16.32 3.73 7.56
N GLU A 15 -16.07 4.65 8.49
CA GLU A 15 -15.41 5.92 8.18
C GLU A 15 -14.02 5.74 7.53
N SER A 16 -13.49 4.52 7.55
CA SER A 16 -12.21 4.13 6.97
C SER A 16 -12.29 3.14 5.81
N SER A 17 -13.50 2.84 5.29
CA SER A 17 -13.60 2.03 4.08
C SER A 17 -12.97 2.78 2.90
N SER A 18 -12.16 2.09 2.09
CA SER A 18 -11.67 2.60 0.81
C SER A 18 -12.76 2.63 -0.26
N ASP A 19 -13.82 1.83 -0.10
CA ASP A 19 -14.94 1.74 -1.03
C ASP A 19 -15.90 2.92 -0.84
N ALA A 20 -16.24 3.61 -1.93
CA ALA A 20 -17.17 4.74 -1.89
C ALA A 20 -18.62 4.29 -1.67
N ASP A 21 -18.99 3.13 -2.19
CA ASP A 21 -20.35 2.60 -2.14
C ASP A 21 -20.65 2.11 -0.71
N GLU A 22 -19.71 1.43 -0.05
CA GLU A 22 -19.84 1.05 1.37
C GLU A 22 -20.03 2.26 2.30
N ARG A 23 -19.33 3.38 2.01
CA ARG A 23 -19.47 4.61 2.78
C ARG A 23 -20.83 5.27 2.56
N GLU A 24 -21.36 5.24 1.35
CA GLU A 24 -22.64 5.86 0.98
C GLU A 24 -23.84 5.01 1.43
N GLU A 25 -23.74 3.69 1.32
CA GLU A 25 -24.72 2.71 1.79
C GLU A 25 -24.86 2.76 3.32
N TYR A 26 -23.75 2.81 4.08
CA TYR A 26 -23.78 2.99 5.53
C TYR A 26 -24.48 4.28 5.97
N VAL A 27 -24.26 5.37 5.21
CA VAL A 27 -24.91 6.67 5.43
C VAL A 27 -26.41 6.58 5.19
N SER A 28 -26.85 5.73 4.27
CA SER A 28 -28.25 5.55 3.90
C SER A 28 -29.04 4.58 4.79
N ASP A 29 -28.41 3.50 5.28
CA ASP A 29 -29.16 2.35 5.81
C ASP A 29 -29.23 2.27 7.35
N THR A 30 -28.25 2.82 8.09
CA THR A 30 -28.19 2.64 9.56
C THR A 30 -28.54 3.88 10.39
N GLY A 31 -28.52 5.08 9.81
CA GLY A 31 -28.77 6.34 10.51
C GLY A 31 -27.81 6.64 11.69
N ARG A 32 -26.75 5.83 11.90
CA ARG A 32 -25.80 5.97 13.01
C ARG A 32 -24.53 6.64 12.50
N LYS A 33 -24.26 7.87 12.93
CA LYS A 33 -23.05 8.65 12.58
C LYS A 33 -22.17 8.88 13.81
N PHE A 34 -21.83 7.84 14.58
CA PHE A 34 -20.93 8.03 15.72
C PHE A 34 -19.51 7.54 15.40
N PRO A 35 -18.46 8.23 15.89
CA PRO A 35 -17.08 7.85 15.63
C PRO A 35 -16.73 6.49 16.22
N SER A 36 -15.89 5.70 15.54
CA SER A 36 -15.41 4.43 16.08
C SER A 36 -14.60 4.63 17.35
N GLN A 37 -14.70 3.68 18.27
CA GLN A 37 -13.96 3.67 19.52
C GLN A 37 -13.54 2.25 19.90
N ILE A 38 -12.47 2.18 20.70
CA ILE A 38 -12.03 0.97 21.39
C ILE A 38 -12.06 1.28 22.88
N ALA A 39 -12.70 0.42 23.67
CA ALA A 39 -12.80 0.62 25.10
C ALA A 39 -12.75 -0.72 25.86
N GLY A 40 -12.43 -0.66 27.15
CA GLY A 40 -12.26 -1.86 27.93
C GLY A 40 -11.70 -1.63 29.32
N VAL A 41 -10.92 -2.59 29.81
CA VAL A 41 -10.28 -2.53 31.13
C VAL A 41 -8.83 -3.01 31.08
N VAL A 42 -7.95 -2.35 31.84
CA VAL A 42 -6.56 -2.76 32.09
C VAL A 42 -6.35 -3.03 33.58
N CYS A 43 -5.60 -4.09 33.89
CA CYS A 43 -5.26 -4.43 35.26
C CYS A 43 -3.96 -5.25 35.32
N ARG A 44 -3.34 -5.34 36.51
CA ARG A 44 -2.17 -6.21 36.69
C ARG A 44 -2.50 -7.64 36.32
N GLN A 45 -1.54 -8.34 35.72
CA GLN A 45 -1.73 -9.70 35.25
C GLN A 45 -2.30 -10.60 36.36
N GLY A 46 -3.40 -11.27 36.06
CA GLY A 46 -4.10 -12.16 37.00
C GLY A 46 -4.97 -11.46 38.06
N ALA A 47 -5.07 -10.13 38.09
CA ALA A 47 -5.94 -9.40 39.02
C ALA A 47 -7.43 -9.64 38.71
N ILE A 48 -7.78 -9.87 37.44
CA ILE A 48 -9.14 -10.18 37.00
C ILE A 48 -9.25 -11.61 36.44
N THR A 49 -10.17 -12.39 36.99
CA THR A 49 -10.51 -13.74 36.55
C THR A 49 -11.94 -13.75 36.00
N SER A 50 -12.29 -14.74 35.16
CA SER A 50 -13.68 -14.82 34.65
C SER A 50 -14.72 -14.92 35.78
N GLY A 51 -14.38 -15.58 36.90
CA GLY A 51 -15.28 -15.68 38.06
C GLY A 51 -15.49 -14.36 38.80
N ASN A 52 -14.43 -13.58 39.01
CA ASN A 52 -14.56 -12.29 39.69
C ASN A 52 -15.20 -11.22 38.78
N ALA A 53 -14.96 -11.28 37.47
CA ALA A 53 -15.64 -10.45 36.47
C ALA A 53 -17.14 -10.73 36.43
N GLY A 54 -17.55 -12.01 36.42
CA GLY A 54 -18.95 -12.40 36.53
C GLY A 54 -19.61 -11.95 37.83
N SER A 55 -18.85 -11.93 38.94
CA SER A 55 -19.34 -11.40 40.22
C SER A 55 -19.58 -9.89 40.17
N ILE A 56 -18.69 -9.12 39.53
CA ILE A 56 -18.86 -7.68 39.31
C ILE A 56 -20.13 -7.42 38.49
N LEU A 57 -20.29 -8.12 37.36
CA LEU A 57 -21.48 -8.00 36.50
C LEU A 57 -22.76 -8.35 37.26
N LYS A 58 -22.77 -9.45 38.02
CA LYS A 58 -23.93 -9.87 38.82
C LYS A 58 -24.31 -8.85 39.89
N SER A 59 -23.33 -8.29 40.59
CA SER A 59 -23.56 -7.22 41.59
C SER A 59 -24.07 -5.93 40.95
N ALA A 60 -23.55 -5.56 39.78
CA ALA A 60 -24.05 -4.41 39.03
C ALA A 60 -25.48 -4.64 38.51
N CYS A 61 -25.80 -5.85 38.00
CA CYS A 61 -27.14 -6.24 37.58
C CYS A 61 -28.14 -6.11 38.72
N LEU A 62 -27.77 -6.60 39.92
CA LEU A 62 -28.60 -6.49 41.11
C LEU A 62 -28.87 -5.01 41.48
N ALA A 63 -27.84 -4.16 41.44
CA ALA A 63 -27.99 -2.74 41.75
C ALA A 63 -28.85 -1.96 40.74
N GLY A 64 -28.87 -2.42 39.47
CA GLY A 64 -29.71 -1.86 38.42
C GLY A 64 -31.04 -2.58 38.23
N GLU A 65 -31.40 -3.56 39.07
CA GLU A 65 -32.58 -4.42 38.89
C GLU A 65 -32.66 -5.03 37.46
N LEU A 66 -31.50 -5.36 36.88
CA LEU A 66 -31.37 -6.01 35.58
C LEU A 66 -31.20 -7.52 35.77
N GLU A 67 -31.76 -8.30 34.85
CA GLU A 67 -31.52 -9.73 34.79
C GLU A 67 -30.04 -10.01 34.46
N TYR A 68 -29.38 -10.82 35.28
CA TYR A 68 -28.03 -11.30 35.01
C TYR A 68 -28.11 -12.60 34.20
N THR A 69 -27.46 -12.60 33.03
CA THR A 69 -27.25 -13.82 32.25
C THR A 69 -25.74 -14.09 32.15
N PRO A 70 -25.30 -15.36 32.04
CA PRO A 70 -23.89 -15.68 31.78
C PRO A 70 -23.35 -15.14 30.44
N ARG A 71 -24.24 -14.68 29.55
CA ARG A 71 -23.94 -14.12 28.23
C ARG A 71 -24.39 -12.66 28.16
N PHE A 72 -24.00 -11.88 29.17
CA PHE A 72 -24.44 -10.50 29.30
C PHE A 72 -23.92 -9.65 28.13
N HIS A 73 -24.81 -8.90 27.46
CA HIS A 73 -24.47 -7.92 26.43
C HIS A 73 -25.20 -6.59 26.71
N ALA A 74 -24.45 -5.50 26.83
CA ALA A 74 -24.96 -4.22 27.29
C ALA A 74 -26.07 -3.64 26.39
N ASN A 75 -25.98 -3.88 25.07
CA ASN A 75 -26.98 -3.41 24.11
C ASN A 75 -28.38 -4.05 24.31
N GLU A 76 -28.47 -5.25 24.91
CA GLU A 76 -29.75 -5.89 25.25
C GLU A 76 -30.50 -5.17 26.39
N HIS A 77 -29.83 -4.24 27.06
CA HIS A 77 -30.39 -3.42 28.13
C HIS A 77 -30.57 -1.95 27.72
N ARG A 78 -30.50 -1.66 26.41
CA ARG A 78 -30.72 -0.32 25.86
C ARG A 78 -32.06 0.27 26.31
N GLY A 79 -32.02 1.49 26.85
CA GLY A 79 -33.20 2.23 27.27
C GLY A 79 -33.88 1.74 28.55
N LYS A 80 -33.36 0.69 29.20
CA LYS A 80 -33.88 0.24 30.50
C LYS A 80 -33.50 1.23 31.61
N PRO A 81 -34.43 1.68 32.47
CA PRO A 81 -34.14 2.62 33.56
C PRO A 81 -33.07 2.17 34.55
N GLY A 82 -32.86 0.85 34.66
CA GLY A 82 -31.85 0.24 35.52
C GLY A 82 -30.41 0.29 35.01
N PHE A 83 -30.22 0.52 33.71
CA PHE A 83 -28.88 0.51 33.09
C PHE A 83 -27.91 1.58 33.62
N PRO A 84 -28.32 2.83 33.90
CA PRO A 84 -27.44 3.83 34.52
C PRO A 84 -27.00 3.45 35.94
N LEU A 85 -27.89 2.85 36.74
CA LEU A 85 -27.57 2.36 38.09
C LEU A 85 -26.58 1.19 38.04
N PHE A 86 -26.76 0.30 37.06
CA PHE A 86 -25.82 -0.77 36.74
C PHE A 86 -24.43 -0.20 36.44
N VAL A 87 -24.30 0.78 35.54
CA VAL A 87 -23.00 1.38 35.18
C VAL A 87 -22.34 2.05 36.39
N LYS A 88 -23.09 2.75 37.24
CA LYS A 88 -22.55 3.37 38.47
C LYS A 88 -22.02 2.34 39.46
N SER A 89 -22.76 1.25 39.67
CA SER A 89 -22.34 0.13 40.53
C SER A 89 -21.11 -0.60 39.97
N LEU A 90 -21.05 -0.77 38.66
CA LEU A 90 -19.90 -1.31 37.94
C LEU A 90 -18.66 -0.46 38.18
N CYS A 91 -18.73 0.85 37.97
CA CYS A 91 -17.59 1.77 38.15
C CYS A 91 -17.06 1.72 39.59
N THR A 92 -17.96 1.73 40.58
CA THR A 92 -17.59 1.57 41.99
C THR A 92 -16.85 0.26 42.24
N SER A 93 -17.33 -0.84 41.64
CA SER A 93 -16.72 -2.17 41.78
C SER A 93 -15.34 -2.24 41.13
N LEU A 94 -15.17 -1.67 39.93
CA LEU A 94 -13.90 -1.61 39.20
C LEU A 94 -12.86 -0.81 40.00
N HIS A 95 -13.24 0.38 40.48
CA HIS A 95 -12.38 1.21 41.30
C HIS A 95 -11.93 0.49 42.60
N SER A 96 -12.86 -0.13 43.33
CA SER A 96 -12.56 -0.84 44.58
C SER A 96 -11.59 -2.02 44.38
N LYS A 97 -11.57 -2.60 43.17
CA LYS A 97 -10.71 -3.73 42.79
C LYS A 97 -9.44 -3.31 42.06
N LYS A 98 -9.19 -2.00 41.90
CA LYS A 98 -8.06 -1.44 41.14
C LYS A 98 -8.02 -1.96 39.69
N ILE A 99 -9.18 -2.07 39.08
CA ILE A 99 -9.34 -2.39 37.66
C ILE A 99 -9.63 -1.06 36.96
N GLN A 100 -8.80 -0.68 36.00
CA GLN A 100 -8.85 0.63 35.36
C GLN A 100 -9.59 0.53 34.02
N PRO A 101 -10.76 1.17 33.84
CA PRO A 101 -11.36 1.31 32.53
C PRO A 101 -10.48 2.15 31.60
N VAL A 102 -10.50 1.84 30.32
CA VAL A 102 -9.76 2.56 29.28
C VAL A 102 -10.65 2.82 28.07
N ARG A 103 -10.42 3.93 27.37
CA ARG A 103 -11.17 4.30 26.16
C ARG A 103 -10.35 5.17 25.23
N LEU A 104 -10.44 4.89 23.93
CA LEU A 104 -9.97 5.77 22.86
C LEU A 104 -11.06 5.95 21.79
N VAL A 105 -11.40 7.20 21.46
CA VAL A 105 -12.40 7.56 20.45
C VAL A 105 -11.72 8.17 19.22
N ASN A 106 -12.10 7.73 18.03
CA ASN A 106 -11.65 8.29 16.76
C ASN A 106 -12.52 9.48 16.32
N ALA A 107 -12.63 10.55 17.12
CA ALA A 107 -13.59 11.63 16.84
C ALA A 107 -13.33 12.35 15.51
N GLU A 108 -12.06 12.45 15.09
CA GLU A 108 -11.68 12.98 13.76
C GLU A 108 -11.92 12.01 12.59
N ARG A 109 -12.40 10.80 12.85
CA ARG A 109 -12.66 9.77 11.83
C ARG A 109 -11.43 9.45 10.98
N VAL A 110 -10.29 9.34 11.65
CA VAL A 110 -9.01 9.07 10.97
C VAL A 110 -9.01 7.68 10.35
N SER A 111 -8.61 7.65 9.09
CA SER A 111 -8.53 6.45 8.25
C SER A 111 -7.08 6.12 7.93
N PHE A 112 -6.76 4.82 7.96
CA PHE A 112 -5.45 4.27 7.61
C PHE A 112 -5.53 3.38 6.36
N GLY A 113 -6.42 3.73 5.42
CA GLY A 113 -6.56 3.07 4.12
C GLY A 113 -7.71 2.06 4.08
N ASP A 114 -7.72 1.12 5.03
CA ASP A 114 -8.80 0.11 5.16
C ASP A 114 -9.25 -0.09 6.62
N ARG A 115 -10.33 -0.87 6.81
CA ARG A 115 -10.93 -1.16 8.13
C ARG A 115 -9.96 -1.84 9.10
N VAL A 116 -9.20 -2.83 8.62
CA VAL A 116 -8.25 -3.60 9.43
C VAL A 116 -7.08 -2.73 9.84
N ALA A 117 -6.48 -2.02 8.88
CA ALA A 117 -5.39 -1.09 9.12
C ALA A 117 -5.81 -0.01 10.12
N THR A 118 -7.02 0.53 9.97
CA THR A 118 -7.55 1.54 10.89
C THR A 118 -7.75 1.01 12.30
N TYR A 119 -8.39 -0.15 12.45
CA TYR A 119 -8.53 -0.81 13.75
C TYR A 119 -7.16 -1.06 14.40
N CYS A 120 -6.21 -1.64 13.65
CA CYS A 120 -4.88 -1.95 14.18
C CYS A 120 -4.11 -0.69 14.61
N ASN A 121 -4.22 0.41 13.87
CA ASN A 121 -3.57 1.67 14.22
C ASN A 121 -4.21 2.33 15.45
N ILE A 122 -5.55 2.36 15.54
CA ILE A 122 -6.26 2.89 16.72
C ILE A 122 -5.95 2.03 17.94
N LEU A 123 -5.91 0.70 17.80
CA LEU A 123 -5.53 -0.21 18.87
C LEU A 123 -4.08 0.03 19.30
N ALA A 124 -3.14 0.13 18.36
CA ALA A 124 -1.73 0.41 18.67
C ALA A 124 -1.58 1.75 19.44
N GLU A 125 -2.32 2.78 19.06
CA GLU A 125 -2.37 4.05 19.81
C GLU A 125 -2.90 3.85 21.24
N LEU A 126 -4.03 3.17 21.41
CA LEU A 126 -4.58 2.91 22.74
C LEU A 126 -3.55 2.21 23.63
N LEU A 127 -2.86 1.18 23.10
CA LEU A 127 -1.84 0.45 23.84
C LEU A 127 -0.64 1.32 24.22
N VAL A 128 -0.17 2.18 23.30
CA VAL A 128 0.91 3.13 23.58
C VAL A 128 0.52 4.10 24.69
N ARG A 129 -0.70 4.64 24.67
CA ARG A 129 -1.21 5.57 25.69
C ARG A 129 -1.40 4.92 27.05
N VAL A 130 -1.88 3.67 27.08
CA VAL A 130 -1.95 2.89 28.31
C VAL A 130 -0.56 2.69 28.91
N CYS A 131 0.43 2.31 28.11
CA CYS A 131 1.81 2.16 28.58
C CYS A 131 2.38 3.49 29.10
N GLN A 132 2.14 4.59 28.39
CA GLN A 132 2.57 5.93 28.79
C GLN A 132 1.96 6.33 30.14
N GLN A 133 0.65 6.15 30.30
CA GLN A 133 -0.04 6.52 31.53
C GLN A 133 0.43 5.66 32.72
N LEU A 134 0.61 4.35 32.52
CA LEU A 134 1.16 3.46 33.56
C LEU A 134 2.60 3.82 33.93
N GLU A 135 3.42 4.27 32.99
CA GLU A 135 4.77 4.77 33.27
C GLU A 135 4.72 6.06 34.11
N LEU A 136 3.83 7.00 33.78
CA LEU A 136 3.60 8.22 34.58
C LEU A 136 3.14 7.91 36.01
N GLU A 137 2.38 6.83 36.18
CA GLU A 137 1.95 6.30 37.48
C GLU A 137 3.05 5.54 38.24
N GLY A 138 4.24 5.36 37.63
CA GLY A 138 5.45 4.87 38.29
C GLY A 138 6.01 3.55 37.75
N ASP A 139 5.38 2.92 36.75
CA ASP A 139 5.86 1.66 36.19
C ASP A 139 6.85 1.86 35.03
N SER A 140 8.15 1.91 35.37
CA SER A 140 9.24 2.08 34.39
C SER A 140 9.41 0.98 33.32
N GLN A 141 8.67 -0.13 33.43
CA GLN A 141 8.65 -1.22 32.45
C GLN A 141 7.26 -1.84 32.41
N VAL A 142 6.62 -1.84 31.25
CA VAL A 142 5.23 -2.27 31.06
C VAL A 142 5.19 -3.37 30.00
N SER A 143 4.56 -4.49 30.32
CA SER A 143 4.30 -5.57 29.37
C SER A 143 2.80 -5.84 29.33
N LEU A 144 2.17 -5.76 28.15
CA LEU A 144 0.73 -5.94 27.95
C LEU A 144 0.42 -7.31 27.33
N ASN A 145 -0.52 -8.05 27.90
CA ASN A 145 -1.22 -9.15 27.25
C ASN A 145 -2.60 -8.65 26.79
N VAL A 146 -2.86 -8.68 25.49
CA VAL A 146 -4.06 -8.09 24.89
C VAL A 146 -5.09 -9.17 24.59
N PHE A 147 -6.30 -8.99 25.10
CA PHE A 147 -7.45 -9.84 24.83
C PHE A 147 -8.55 -8.99 24.18
N ALA A 148 -8.85 -9.24 22.91
CA ALA A 148 -9.86 -8.49 22.18
C ALA A 148 -11.05 -9.37 21.79
N ALA A 149 -12.24 -8.76 21.68
CA ALA A 149 -13.38 -9.39 21.05
C ALA A 149 -13.09 -9.70 19.57
N LYS A 150 -13.77 -10.71 19.01
CA LYS A 150 -13.65 -11.02 17.59
C LYS A 150 -14.28 -9.91 16.75
N LEU A 151 -13.48 -9.20 15.98
CA LEU A 151 -13.95 -8.27 14.97
C LEU A 151 -14.78 -9.03 13.92
N VAL A 152 -16.06 -8.70 13.80
CA VAL A 152 -16.93 -9.20 12.73
C VAL A 152 -16.98 -8.15 11.63
N THR A 153 -16.32 -8.43 10.52
CA THR A 153 -16.47 -7.67 9.28
C THR A 153 -17.51 -8.40 8.42
N GLU A 154 -18.71 -7.85 8.29
CA GLU A 154 -19.67 -8.29 7.29
C GLU A 154 -19.16 -7.79 5.93
N ASP A 155 -18.75 -8.71 5.06
CA ASP A 155 -18.52 -8.48 3.62
C ASP A 155 -19.80 -8.95 2.91
N ASP A 156 -20.53 -8.04 2.27
CA ASP A 156 -21.92 -8.30 1.88
C ASP A 156 -22.09 -9.20 0.63
N ASP A 157 -21.01 -9.61 -0.04
CA ASP A 157 -21.13 -10.37 -1.30
C ASP A 157 -20.74 -11.84 -1.25
N LYS A 158 -20.17 -12.34 -0.14
CA LYS A 158 -19.93 -13.78 0.06
C LYS A 158 -20.01 -14.11 1.54
N LYS A 159 -20.76 -15.16 1.91
CA LYS A 159 -20.80 -15.77 3.25
C LYS A 159 -19.41 -16.18 3.76
N GLY A 160 -18.59 -15.22 4.19
CA GLY A 160 -17.23 -15.43 4.63
C GLY A 160 -16.83 -14.28 5.54
N ILE A 161 -16.97 -14.50 6.84
CA ILE A 161 -16.39 -13.63 7.87
C ILE A 161 -14.87 -13.64 7.62
N THR A 162 -14.28 -12.51 7.24
CA THR A 162 -12.83 -12.38 7.13
C THR A 162 -12.24 -12.31 8.54
N ILE A 163 -11.96 -13.48 9.12
CA ILE A 163 -11.28 -13.60 10.40
C ILE A 163 -9.78 -13.55 10.12
N LEU A 164 -9.14 -12.42 10.43
CA LEU A 164 -7.68 -12.36 10.46
C LEU A 164 -7.15 -13.21 11.62
N ASP A 165 -6.11 -14.01 11.36
CA ASP A 165 -5.50 -14.90 12.35
C ASP A 165 -4.86 -14.09 13.50
N SER A 166 -4.91 -14.61 14.72
CA SER A 166 -4.36 -13.92 15.91
C SER A 166 -2.85 -13.68 15.78
N LYS A 167 -2.11 -14.54 15.07
CA LYS A 167 -0.68 -14.33 14.79
C LYS A 167 -0.44 -13.15 13.85
N GLU A 168 -1.31 -12.98 12.85
CA GLU A 168 -1.22 -11.87 11.91
C GLU A 168 -1.52 -10.54 12.61
N TYR A 169 -2.53 -10.51 13.49
CA TYR A 169 -2.80 -9.37 14.35
C TYR A 169 -1.59 -9.01 15.22
N LEU A 170 -0.99 -9.98 15.89
CA LEU A 170 0.17 -9.74 16.75
C LEU A 170 1.36 -9.15 15.96
N ALA A 171 1.66 -9.70 14.78
CA ALA A 171 2.73 -9.21 13.93
C ALA A 171 2.50 -7.74 13.50
N ARG A 172 1.29 -7.41 13.05
CA ARG A 172 0.91 -6.03 12.67
C ARG A 172 0.95 -5.08 13.86
N ILE A 173 0.44 -5.50 15.03
CA ILE A 173 0.45 -4.67 16.24
C ILE A 173 1.86 -4.44 16.75
N HIS A 174 2.76 -5.43 16.69
CA HIS A 174 4.17 -5.22 17.08
C HIS A 174 4.85 -4.17 16.20
N GLU A 175 4.61 -4.24 14.89
CA GLU A 175 5.13 -3.28 13.93
C GLU A 175 4.57 -1.87 14.17
N LEU A 176 3.25 -1.75 14.36
CA LEU A 176 2.59 -0.45 14.55
C LEU A 176 2.89 0.15 15.92
N PHE A 177 2.95 -0.65 16.98
CA PHE A 177 3.18 -0.18 18.35
C PHE A 177 4.49 0.63 18.46
N GLY A 178 5.59 0.10 17.91
CA GLY A 178 6.86 0.81 17.89
C GLY A 178 6.80 2.12 17.09
N ARG A 179 6.16 2.10 15.91
CA ARG A 179 6.00 3.30 15.06
C ARG A 179 5.17 4.37 15.76
N VAL A 180 4.05 4.00 16.35
CA VAL A 180 3.15 4.92 17.07
C VAL A 180 3.84 5.50 18.29
N ALA A 181 4.62 4.69 19.01
CA ALA A 181 5.41 5.17 20.13
C ALA A 181 6.47 6.21 19.69
N ILE A 182 7.18 5.95 18.58
CA ILE A 182 8.12 6.93 18.01
C ILE A 182 7.39 8.20 17.54
N ALA A 183 6.24 8.06 16.89
CA ALA A 183 5.42 9.19 16.44
C ALA A 183 4.89 10.05 17.60
N ASN A 184 4.75 9.47 18.79
CA ASN A 184 4.45 10.18 20.03
C ASN A 184 5.71 10.74 20.74
N GLY A 185 6.87 10.75 20.07
CA GLY A 185 8.07 11.51 20.48
C GLY A 185 9.01 10.76 21.43
N PHE A 186 8.91 9.44 21.49
CA PHE A 186 9.73 8.62 22.38
C PHE A 186 10.86 7.89 21.62
N SER A 187 12.00 7.66 22.28
CA SER A 187 13.22 7.09 21.66
C SER A 187 13.28 5.57 21.73
N SER A 188 13.47 4.90 20.57
CA SER A 188 13.64 3.45 20.42
C SER A 188 14.66 2.83 21.40
N SER A 189 15.69 3.59 21.79
CA SER A 189 16.76 3.17 22.70
C SER A 189 16.40 3.18 24.20
N ARG A 190 15.26 3.77 24.58
CA ARG A 190 14.83 3.94 25.99
C ARG A 190 13.53 3.23 26.34
N PHE A 191 12.76 2.75 25.37
CA PHE A 191 11.50 2.09 25.66
C PHE A 191 11.69 0.72 26.28
N LYS A 192 10.94 0.47 27.37
CA LYS A 192 10.80 -0.83 28.02
C LYS A 192 9.35 -1.29 27.99
N TRP A 193 8.64 -0.96 26.92
CA TRP A 193 7.25 -1.38 26.72
C TRP A 193 7.19 -2.53 25.72
N GLU A 194 6.32 -3.48 25.98
CA GLU A 194 6.19 -4.66 25.13
C GLU A 194 4.73 -5.11 25.08
N VAL A 195 4.24 -5.44 23.88
CA VAL A 195 3.04 -6.26 23.72
C VAL A 195 3.53 -7.72 23.67
N ARG A 196 3.17 -8.54 24.66
CA ARG A 196 3.66 -9.92 24.77
C ARG A 196 2.80 -10.93 24.03
N GLY A 197 1.52 -10.64 23.89
CA GLY A 197 0.56 -11.54 23.29
C GLY A 197 -0.72 -10.83 22.91
N PHE A 198 -1.39 -11.40 21.92
CA PHE A 198 -2.68 -10.95 21.41
C PHE A 198 -3.57 -12.17 21.20
N GLU A 199 -4.71 -12.19 21.85
CA GLU A 199 -5.68 -13.29 21.76
C GLU A 199 -7.07 -12.75 21.41
N LEU A 200 -7.68 -13.32 20.38
CA LEU A 200 -9.09 -13.10 20.07
C LEU A 200 -9.95 -14.07 20.87
N ARG A 201 -10.88 -13.56 21.66
CA ARG A 201 -11.83 -14.37 22.44
C ARG A 201 -13.28 -13.97 22.16
N SER A 202 -14.22 -14.84 22.51
CA SER A 202 -15.64 -14.51 22.38
C SER A 202 -16.11 -13.74 23.61
N ALA A 203 -16.63 -12.53 23.42
CA ALA A 203 -17.29 -11.77 24.48
C ALA A 203 -18.51 -12.51 25.07
N ARG A 204 -19.12 -13.44 24.32
CA ARG A 204 -20.21 -14.29 24.83
C ARG A 204 -19.77 -15.30 25.89
N GLU A 205 -18.50 -15.66 25.93
CA GLU A 205 -17.98 -16.74 26.78
C GLU A 205 -17.00 -16.27 27.85
N ASP A 206 -16.44 -15.06 27.70
CA ASP A 206 -15.50 -14.47 28.65
C ASP A 206 -16.11 -13.27 29.37
N HIS A 207 -16.46 -13.42 30.66
CA HIS A 207 -17.01 -12.33 31.47
C HIS A 207 -16.08 -11.10 31.55
N ARG A 208 -14.78 -11.24 31.31
CA ARG A 208 -13.84 -10.09 31.29
C ARG A 208 -14.04 -9.24 30.05
N LEU A 209 -14.37 -9.85 28.92
CA LEU A 209 -14.77 -9.14 27.70
C LEU A 209 -16.18 -8.56 27.80
N GLN A 210 -17.08 -9.18 28.58
CA GLN A 210 -18.40 -8.58 28.86
C GLN A 210 -18.28 -7.28 29.67
N LEU A 211 -17.28 -7.16 30.54
CA LEU A 211 -16.97 -5.87 31.19
C LEU A 211 -16.53 -4.83 30.14
N ALA A 212 -15.71 -5.23 29.16
CA ALA A 212 -15.28 -4.34 28.09
C ALA A 212 -16.46 -3.90 27.20
N ASP A 213 -17.38 -4.82 26.86
CA ASP A 213 -18.63 -4.55 26.15
C ASP A 213 -19.49 -3.49 26.87
N VAL A 214 -19.58 -3.58 28.21
CA VAL A 214 -20.27 -2.56 29.00
C VAL A 214 -19.61 -1.20 28.91
N ILE A 215 -18.28 -1.12 29.05
CA ILE A 215 -17.56 0.17 28.97
C ILE A 215 -17.73 0.76 27.57
N SER A 216 -17.49 -0.04 26.53
CA SER A 216 -17.64 0.35 25.12
C SER A 216 -19.05 0.85 24.84
N TYR A 217 -20.07 0.05 25.14
CA TYR A 217 -21.45 0.44 24.92
C TYR A 217 -21.85 1.66 25.76
N ALA A 218 -21.50 1.75 27.04
CA ALA A 218 -21.92 2.89 27.87
C ALA A 218 -21.27 4.22 27.42
N SER A 219 -20.10 4.17 26.79
CA SER A 219 -19.35 5.36 26.37
C SER A 219 -19.52 5.77 24.90
N HIS A 220 -20.16 4.96 24.06
CA HIS A 220 -20.28 5.27 22.63
C HIS A 220 -21.10 6.54 22.36
N ASP A 221 -20.87 7.17 21.20
CA ASP A 221 -21.62 8.33 20.72
C ASP A 221 -21.73 9.47 21.76
N GLU A 222 -20.58 9.88 22.30
CA GLU A 222 -20.51 10.89 23.37
C GLU A 222 -21.40 10.53 24.57
N TYR A 223 -21.29 9.27 25.04
CA TYR A 223 -22.07 8.74 26.16
C TYR A 223 -23.58 8.79 25.92
N SER A 224 -24.03 8.64 24.68
CA SER A 224 -25.45 8.68 24.28
C SER A 224 -26.36 7.80 25.15
N PRO A 225 -25.99 6.55 25.52
CA PRO A 225 -26.80 5.73 26.41
C PRO A 225 -27.01 6.30 27.81
N LEU A 226 -26.11 7.17 28.27
CA LEU A 226 -26.13 7.81 29.59
C LEU A 226 -26.47 9.30 29.53
N ARG A 227 -26.73 9.87 28.34
CA ARG A 227 -26.92 11.32 28.13
C ARG A 227 -28.01 11.95 29.01
N LYS A 228 -29.03 11.18 29.39
CA LYS A 228 -30.12 11.62 30.27
C LYS A 228 -29.85 11.40 31.78
N TYR A 229 -28.71 10.82 32.13
CA TYR A 229 -28.38 10.36 33.47
C TYR A 229 -27.00 10.89 33.89
N ALA A 230 -26.94 12.18 34.21
CA ALA A 230 -25.70 12.91 34.51
C ALA A 230 -24.83 12.18 35.54
N ASP A 231 -25.38 11.73 36.66
CA ASP A 231 -24.65 11.02 37.71
C ASP A 231 -23.94 9.74 37.24
N ALA A 232 -24.57 8.98 36.34
CA ALA A 232 -23.99 7.73 35.82
C ALA A 232 -22.92 8.03 34.75
N CYS A 233 -23.15 9.05 33.93
CA CYS A 233 -22.18 9.54 32.97
C CYS A 233 -20.93 10.08 33.69
N GLU A 234 -21.11 10.91 34.71
CA GLU A 234 -20.03 11.45 35.54
C GLU A 234 -19.27 10.34 36.25
N ALA A 235 -19.96 9.33 36.81
CA ALA A 235 -19.32 8.18 37.41
C ALA A 235 -18.43 7.42 36.41
N LEU A 236 -18.88 7.22 35.16
CA LEU A 236 -18.09 6.57 34.13
C LEU A 236 -16.90 7.42 33.68
N VAL A 237 -17.08 8.73 33.49
CA VAL A 237 -16.01 9.68 33.13
C VAL A 237 -14.94 9.72 34.24
N GLN A 238 -15.35 9.83 35.50
CA GLN A 238 -14.43 9.79 36.65
C GLN A 238 -13.72 8.44 36.79
N CYS A 239 -14.40 7.34 36.47
CA CYS A 239 -13.80 6.00 36.52
C CYS A 239 -12.74 5.80 35.41
N LEU A 240 -12.99 6.34 34.21
CA LEU A 240 -12.01 6.36 33.12
C LEU A 240 -10.80 7.26 33.44
N ALA A 241 -11.01 8.37 34.14
CA ALA A 241 -9.97 9.31 34.56
C ALA A 241 -8.99 9.67 33.40
N ASP A 242 -7.69 9.57 33.64
CA ASP A 242 -6.63 9.87 32.67
C ASP A 242 -6.52 8.83 31.53
N PHE A 243 -7.30 7.74 31.57
CA PHE A 243 -7.39 6.72 30.53
C PHE A 243 -8.57 6.95 29.55
N ASN A 244 -9.10 8.17 29.50
CA ASN A 244 -10.15 8.59 28.57
C ASN A 244 -9.57 9.49 27.46
N TRP A 245 -9.35 8.92 26.29
CA TRP A 245 -8.71 9.62 25.17
C TRP A 245 -9.64 9.81 23.97
N THR A 246 -9.40 10.88 23.23
CA THR A 246 -10.12 11.19 21.99
C THR A 246 -9.14 11.74 20.97
N PHE A 247 -9.00 11.06 19.83
CA PHE A 247 -8.38 11.67 18.65
C PHE A 247 -9.22 12.87 18.23
N SER A 248 -8.73 14.06 18.57
CA SER A 248 -9.36 15.35 18.31
C SER A 248 -8.33 16.33 17.77
N CYS A 249 -8.82 17.37 17.09
CA CYS A 249 -7.96 18.43 16.57
C CYS A 249 -7.17 19.08 17.71
N ASP A 250 -7.83 19.38 18.83
CA ASP A 250 -7.19 19.98 20.00
C ASP A 250 -6.08 19.11 20.59
N GLU A 251 -6.27 17.78 20.60
CA GLU A 251 -5.26 16.84 21.05
C GLU A 251 -4.05 16.80 20.09
N THR A 252 -4.31 16.74 18.78
CA THR A 252 -3.24 16.84 17.77
C THR A 252 -2.46 18.13 17.94
N LEU A 253 -3.14 19.26 18.10
CA LEU A 253 -2.52 20.57 18.32
C LEU A 253 -1.75 20.61 19.65
N ALA A 254 -2.26 20.01 20.72
CA ALA A 254 -1.55 19.92 21.99
C ALA A 254 -0.27 19.09 21.87
N ARG A 255 -0.33 17.94 21.17
CA ARG A 255 0.85 17.12 20.86
C ARG A 255 1.89 17.89 20.06
N VAL A 256 1.46 18.59 19.02
CA VAL A 256 2.33 19.40 18.16
C VAL A 256 3.01 20.51 18.95
N ARG A 257 2.29 21.15 19.89
CA ARG A 257 2.88 22.15 20.79
C ARG A 257 3.92 21.53 21.73
N ASP A 258 3.68 20.34 22.28
CA ASP A 258 4.67 19.65 23.12
C ASP A 258 5.93 19.26 22.32
N LEU A 259 5.76 18.70 21.12
CA LEU A 259 6.88 18.40 20.22
C LEU A 259 7.68 19.66 19.87
N SER A 260 7.00 20.77 19.61
CA SER A 260 7.64 22.06 19.31
C SER A 260 8.41 22.62 20.50
N ARG A 261 7.90 22.47 21.73
CA ARG A 261 8.63 22.86 22.96
C ARG A 261 9.91 22.05 23.17
N ARG A 262 9.96 20.82 22.64
CA ARG A 262 11.13 19.94 22.67
C ARG A 262 12.04 20.10 21.45
N GLU A 263 11.79 21.11 20.60
CA GLU A 263 12.51 21.36 19.34
C GLU A 263 12.44 20.19 18.33
N SER A 264 11.43 19.32 18.46
CA SER A 264 11.15 18.18 17.57
C SER A 264 10.22 18.59 16.42
N PHE A 265 10.67 19.54 15.60
CA PHE A 265 9.85 20.15 14.54
C PHE A 265 9.49 19.21 13.38
N GLY A 266 10.39 18.30 12.99
CA GLY A 266 10.12 17.28 11.96
C GLY A 266 8.94 16.37 12.35
N PRO A 267 8.98 15.71 13.52
CA PRO A 267 7.85 14.96 14.06
C PRO A 267 6.57 15.79 14.22
N ALA A 268 6.67 17.06 14.60
CA ALA A 268 5.53 17.97 14.70
C ALA A 268 4.85 18.19 13.33
N LEU A 269 5.65 18.39 12.27
CA LEU A 269 5.14 18.52 10.90
C LEU A 269 4.51 17.23 10.39
N ILE A 270 5.10 16.07 10.68
CA ILE A 270 4.53 14.76 10.34
C ILE A 270 3.17 14.57 11.01
N ALA A 271 3.06 14.89 12.31
CA ALA A 271 1.82 14.78 13.06
C ALA A 271 0.69 15.61 12.42
N LEU A 272 1.01 16.83 11.97
CA LEU A 272 0.06 17.69 11.27
C LEU A 272 -0.28 17.14 9.88
N ALA A 273 0.71 16.65 9.12
CA ALA A 273 0.53 16.12 7.78
C ALA A 273 -0.42 14.90 7.79
N GLU A 274 -0.20 13.94 8.69
CA GLU A 274 -1.03 12.73 8.79
C GLU A 274 -2.51 13.08 9.07
N ARG A 275 -2.77 14.10 9.89
CA ARG A 275 -4.14 14.53 10.20
C ARG A 275 -4.75 15.40 9.10
N ALA A 276 -4.00 16.37 8.59
CA ALA A 276 -4.49 17.29 7.57
C ALA A 276 -4.77 16.62 6.22
N THR A 277 -4.17 15.45 5.97
CA THR A 277 -4.36 14.66 4.74
C THR A 277 -5.31 13.49 4.93
N THR A 278 -5.91 13.33 6.10
CA THR A 278 -6.96 12.34 6.34
C THR A 278 -8.21 12.69 5.54
N VAL A 279 -8.80 11.70 4.87
CA VAL A 279 -10.06 11.85 4.12
C VAL A 279 -11.17 12.28 5.07
N GLY A 280 -11.90 13.34 4.72
CA GLY A 280 -13.00 13.85 5.55
C GLY A 280 -12.57 14.80 6.67
N CYS A 281 -11.30 15.24 6.70
CA CYS A 281 -10.85 16.28 7.63
C CYS A 281 -11.72 17.55 7.50
N GLU A 282 -12.30 18.00 8.61
CA GLU A 282 -13.17 19.17 8.62
C GLU A 282 -12.42 20.44 8.20
N SER A 283 -13.09 21.31 7.44
CA SER A 283 -12.46 22.55 6.96
C SER A 283 -11.98 23.47 8.09
N GLN A 284 -12.61 23.42 9.26
CA GLN A 284 -12.17 24.17 10.43
C GLN A 284 -10.88 23.59 11.03
N SER A 285 -10.83 22.27 11.24
CA SER A 285 -9.63 21.57 11.71
C SER A 285 -8.45 21.76 10.75
N LEU A 286 -8.69 21.65 9.44
CA LEU A 286 -7.65 21.89 8.42
C LEU A 286 -7.06 23.31 8.51
N LYS A 287 -7.89 24.33 8.77
CA LYS A 287 -7.40 25.71 8.99
C LYS A 287 -6.52 25.79 10.23
N GLN A 288 -6.91 25.14 11.32
CA GLN A 288 -6.12 25.10 12.56
C GLN A 288 -4.79 24.37 12.35
N TYR A 289 -4.78 23.25 11.63
CA TYR A 289 -3.57 22.52 11.28
C TYR A 289 -2.62 23.34 10.42
N LYS A 290 -3.13 24.08 9.41
CA LYS A 290 -2.31 24.99 8.60
C LYS A 290 -1.73 26.15 9.42
N ALA A 291 -2.52 26.71 10.36
CA ALA A 291 -2.04 27.76 11.25
C ALA A 291 -0.92 27.26 12.17
N MET A 292 -1.12 26.10 12.81
CA MET A 292 -0.11 25.47 13.66
C MET A 292 1.13 25.06 12.86
N ALA A 293 0.96 24.56 11.63
CA ALA A 293 2.09 24.27 10.74
C ALA A 293 2.92 25.53 10.51
N ALA A 294 2.29 26.68 10.21
CA ALA A 294 3.02 27.93 10.04
C ALA A 294 3.83 28.32 11.28
N GLU A 295 3.30 28.11 12.49
CA GLU A 295 4.04 28.33 13.75
C GLU A 295 5.25 27.39 13.89
N VAL A 296 5.06 26.09 13.62
CA VAL A 296 6.13 25.09 13.66
C VAL A 296 7.24 25.41 12.66
N VAL A 297 6.88 25.81 11.45
CA VAL A 297 7.86 26.16 10.41
C VAL A 297 8.61 27.43 10.78
N LEU A 298 7.95 28.44 11.34
CA LEU A 298 8.62 29.64 11.87
C LEU A 298 9.60 29.32 13.01
N ALA A 299 9.28 28.36 13.86
CA ALA A 299 10.19 27.90 14.91
C ALA A 299 11.39 27.13 14.32
N LEU A 300 11.15 26.29 13.31
CA LEU A 300 12.21 25.61 12.55
C LEU A 300 13.12 26.62 11.81
N ASP A 301 12.56 27.70 11.24
CA ASP A 301 13.28 28.80 10.59
C ASP A 301 14.28 29.48 11.53
N ALA A 302 13.93 29.56 12.81
CA ALA A 302 14.75 30.20 13.83
C ALA A 302 15.95 29.34 14.29
N LEU A 303 15.97 28.04 13.97
CA LEU A 303 17.10 27.17 14.30
C LEU A 303 18.33 27.48 13.43
N PRO A 304 19.56 27.26 13.93
CA PRO A 304 20.76 27.24 13.11
C PRO A 304 20.67 26.19 11.98
N PRO A 305 21.26 26.41 10.79
CA PRO A 305 21.18 25.48 9.66
C PRO A 305 21.59 24.03 9.99
N GLY A 306 22.57 23.84 10.86
CA GLY A 306 23.02 22.51 11.30
C GLY A 306 21.99 21.72 12.11
N LEU A 307 20.99 22.38 12.69
CA LEU A 307 19.88 21.75 13.43
C LEU A 307 18.60 21.63 12.60
N GLN A 308 18.48 22.41 11.51
CA GLN A 308 17.35 22.30 10.58
C GLN A 308 17.42 21.02 9.76
N SER A 309 18.61 20.68 9.23
CA SER A 309 18.78 19.54 8.31
C SER A 309 18.31 18.20 8.90
N PRO A 310 18.65 17.83 10.15
CA PRO A 310 18.13 16.60 10.77
C PRO A 310 16.61 16.57 10.87
N GLN A 311 15.95 17.71 11.14
CA GLN A 311 14.49 17.78 11.22
C GLN A 311 13.84 17.53 9.86
N LEU A 312 14.44 18.06 8.78
CA LEU A 312 13.98 17.84 7.41
C LEU A 312 14.25 16.40 6.95
N GLN A 313 15.37 15.80 7.34
CA GLN A 313 15.66 14.39 7.06
C GLN A 313 14.64 13.45 7.71
N ILE A 314 14.11 13.79 8.89
CA ILE A 314 13.00 13.04 9.51
C ILE A 314 11.76 13.11 8.62
N VAL A 315 11.43 14.29 8.08
CA VAL A 315 10.26 14.47 7.19
C VAL A 315 10.45 13.71 5.87
N THR A 316 11.63 13.79 5.24
CA THR A 316 11.88 13.08 3.97
C THR A 316 11.92 11.56 4.16
N GLY A 317 12.48 11.08 5.29
CA GLY A 317 12.44 9.67 5.68
C GLY A 317 11.01 9.17 5.90
N TRP A 318 10.13 10.00 6.48
CA TRP A 318 8.71 9.67 6.59
C TRP A 318 8.01 9.64 5.23
N LEU A 319 8.28 10.59 4.32
CA LEU A 319 7.71 10.56 2.96
C LEU A 319 8.10 9.28 2.20
N ASN A 320 9.36 8.85 2.30
CA ASN A 320 9.81 7.55 1.80
C ASN A 320 8.96 6.42 2.39
N GLN A 321 8.83 6.39 3.71
CA GLN A 321 8.06 5.35 4.40
C GLN A 321 6.61 5.28 3.92
N VAL A 322 5.95 6.43 3.77
CA VAL A 322 4.56 6.48 3.32
C VAL A 322 4.43 5.99 1.87
N ALA A 323 5.34 6.41 0.98
CA ALA A 323 5.32 6.05 -0.43
C ALA A 323 5.68 4.57 -0.70
N GLU A 324 6.71 4.03 -0.04
CA GLU A 324 7.20 2.66 -0.30
C GLU A 324 6.52 1.58 0.57
N GLN A 325 6.19 1.87 1.84
CA GLN A 325 5.79 0.82 2.80
C GLN A 325 4.29 0.74 3.09
N ARG A 326 3.55 1.86 3.01
CA ARG A 326 2.12 1.88 3.40
C ARG A 326 1.18 1.43 2.28
N HIS A 327 1.64 1.40 1.02
CA HIS A 327 0.86 1.08 -0.19
C HIS A 327 -0.46 1.86 -0.36
N ASP A 328 -0.74 2.86 0.47
CA ASP A 328 -1.79 3.87 0.30
C ASP A 328 -1.24 5.03 -0.54
N LEU A 329 -1.32 4.85 -1.86
CA LEU A 329 -0.71 5.75 -2.84
C LEU A 329 -1.37 7.14 -2.85
N ASP A 330 -2.68 7.20 -2.59
CA ASP A 330 -3.43 8.44 -2.56
C ASP A 330 -3.10 9.27 -1.30
N SER A 331 -3.01 8.61 -0.14
CA SER A 331 -2.50 9.26 1.07
C SER A 331 -1.05 9.73 0.92
N SER A 332 -0.20 8.94 0.26
CA SER A 332 1.18 9.31 -0.06
C SER A 332 1.24 10.61 -0.87
N LEU A 333 0.42 10.73 -1.90
CA LEU A 333 0.33 11.93 -2.74
C LEU A 333 -0.19 13.14 -1.96
N ARG A 334 -1.21 12.97 -1.12
CA ARG A 334 -1.71 14.06 -0.26
C ARG A 334 -0.64 14.52 0.74
N CYS A 335 0.10 13.59 1.35
CA CYS A 335 1.20 13.88 2.25
C CYS A 335 2.31 14.68 1.57
N CYS A 336 2.77 14.24 0.39
CA CYS A 336 3.79 14.95 -0.37
C CYS A 336 3.36 16.39 -0.70
N ARG A 337 2.11 16.57 -1.19
CA ARG A 337 1.57 17.89 -1.52
C ARG A 337 1.42 18.78 -0.29
N TRP A 338 0.91 18.25 0.82
CA TRP A 338 0.75 19.03 2.03
C TRP A 338 2.11 19.55 2.55
N ILE A 339 3.14 18.71 2.50
CA ILE A 339 4.50 19.11 2.85
C ILE A 339 5.04 20.18 1.90
N GLN A 340 4.79 20.07 0.60
CA GLN A 340 5.15 21.11 -0.37
C GLN A 340 4.45 22.44 -0.09
N ASP A 341 3.14 22.42 0.14
CA ASP A 341 2.34 23.61 0.45
C ASP A 341 2.86 24.31 1.71
N VAL A 342 3.19 23.53 2.75
CA VAL A 342 3.61 24.06 4.05
C VAL A 342 5.06 24.53 4.06
N LEU A 343 5.97 23.79 3.41
CA LEU A 343 7.42 24.05 3.52
C LEU A 343 8.01 24.73 2.28
N CYS A 344 7.47 24.52 1.08
CA CYS A 344 8.10 24.93 -0.17
C CYS A 344 7.46 26.15 -0.84
N ASP A 345 6.15 26.35 -0.71
CA ASP A 345 5.40 27.36 -1.46
C ASP A 345 5.18 28.67 -0.69
N ARG A 346 6.10 29.00 0.23
CA ARG A 346 6.03 30.20 1.09
C ARG A 346 6.62 31.45 0.39
N GLN A 347 5.95 32.60 0.54
CA GLN A 347 6.40 33.88 -0.02
C GLN A 347 7.58 34.52 0.73
N THR A 348 7.88 34.08 1.95
CA THR A 348 8.77 34.79 2.89
C THR A 348 9.58 33.84 3.78
N SER A 349 10.71 33.30 3.27
CA SER A 349 11.92 32.98 4.08
C SER A 349 13.08 32.49 3.18
N THR A 350 14.32 32.75 3.61
CA THR A 350 15.53 33.01 2.79
C THR A 350 16.80 32.29 3.28
N SER A 351 16.74 31.07 3.83
CA SER A 351 17.98 30.35 4.24
C SER A 351 18.01 28.82 4.05
N TRP A 352 17.02 28.25 3.38
CA TRP A 352 16.78 26.80 3.36
C TRP A 352 17.11 26.20 2.00
N PRO A 353 17.47 24.92 1.88
CA PRO A 353 17.52 24.26 0.59
C PRO A 353 16.10 23.83 0.17
N THR A 354 15.19 24.80 0.04
CA THR A 354 13.80 24.60 -0.39
C THR A 354 13.72 23.82 -1.70
N ASP A 355 14.67 24.04 -2.60
CA ASP A 355 14.79 23.30 -3.85
C ASP A 355 15.06 21.80 -3.63
N TRP A 356 15.89 21.43 -2.65
CA TRP A 356 16.17 20.02 -2.33
C TRP A 356 14.93 19.33 -1.77
N LEU A 357 14.24 19.98 -0.82
CA LEU A 357 13.01 19.43 -0.26
C LEU A 357 11.91 19.29 -1.33
N ARG A 358 11.82 20.24 -2.26
CA ARG A 358 10.91 20.17 -3.42
C ARG A 358 11.28 19.00 -4.33
N LEU A 359 12.56 18.81 -4.66
CA LEU A 359 13.03 17.65 -5.42
C LEU A 359 12.64 16.33 -4.75
N VAL A 360 12.92 16.17 -3.46
CA VAL A 360 12.66 14.92 -2.73
C VAL A 360 11.15 14.65 -2.63
N SER A 361 10.34 15.65 -2.30
CA SER A 361 8.89 15.51 -2.23
C SER A 361 8.26 15.22 -3.60
N ASP A 362 8.70 15.88 -4.68
CA ASP A 362 8.25 15.57 -6.05
C ASP A 362 8.68 14.16 -6.47
N THR A 363 9.86 13.69 -6.04
CA THR A 363 10.36 12.32 -6.32
C THR A 363 9.50 11.25 -5.64
N TRP A 364 9.12 11.45 -4.37
CA TRP A 364 8.23 10.51 -3.68
C TRP A 364 6.80 10.56 -4.22
N ALA A 365 6.32 11.74 -4.63
CA ALA A 365 5.04 11.85 -5.33
C ALA A 365 5.04 11.11 -6.68
N LEU A 366 6.13 11.23 -7.45
CA LEU A 366 6.29 10.48 -8.70
C LEU A 366 6.36 8.96 -8.44
N THR A 367 7.04 8.53 -7.38
CA THR A 367 7.11 7.12 -6.97
C THR A 367 5.71 6.57 -6.71
N ALA A 368 4.88 7.30 -5.96
CA ALA A 368 3.48 6.94 -5.72
C ALA A 368 2.68 6.87 -7.05
N CYS A 369 2.87 7.82 -7.95
CA CYS A 369 2.23 7.78 -9.28
C CYS A 369 2.67 6.56 -10.11
N ASN A 370 3.95 6.18 -10.09
CA ASN A 370 4.45 5.00 -10.81
C ASN A 370 3.83 3.71 -10.25
N HIS A 371 3.76 3.55 -8.93
CA HIS A 371 3.06 2.42 -8.31
C HIS A 371 1.55 2.41 -8.62
N ASP A 372 0.96 3.59 -8.78
CA ASP A 372 -0.46 3.73 -9.13
C ASP A 372 -0.73 3.49 -10.62
N ALA A 373 0.33 3.46 -11.44
CA ALA A 373 0.32 3.53 -12.89
C ALA A 373 -0.36 4.81 -13.43
N ASN A 374 -0.38 5.89 -12.64
CA ASN A 374 -0.96 7.18 -12.99
C ASN A 374 0.05 8.01 -13.80
N THR A 375 0.21 7.64 -15.06
CA THR A 375 1.20 8.22 -15.96
C THR A 375 0.90 9.67 -16.37
N ILE A 376 -0.34 10.14 -16.23
CA ILE A 376 -0.70 11.54 -16.53
C ILE A 376 -0.25 12.46 -15.40
N GLN A 377 -0.59 12.12 -14.16
CA GLN A 377 -0.15 12.89 -13.00
C GLN A 377 1.36 12.75 -12.77
N GLY A 378 1.91 11.57 -13.04
CA GLY A 378 3.35 11.31 -12.99
C GLY A 378 4.14 12.24 -13.90
N ARG A 379 3.65 12.54 -15.10
CA ARG A 379 4.31 13.48 -16.04
C ARG A 379 4.57 14.83 -15.38
N ALA A 380 3.56 15.39 -14.71
CA ALA A 380 3.67 16.70 -14.07
C ALA A 380 4.77 16.73 -12.99
N PHE A 381 4.92 15.65 -12.21
CA PHE A 381 6.01 15.54 -11.23
C PHE A 381 7.37 15.30 -11.89
N ALA A 382 7.43 14.48 -12.94
CA ALA A 382 8.67 14.25 -13.70
C ALA A 382 9.22 15.54 -14.34
N ASP A 383 8.34 16.46 -14.74
CA ASP A 383 8.71 17.77 -15.28
C ASP A 383 9.19 18.73 -14.17
N LYS A 384 8.53 18.72 -13.00
CA LYS A 384 8.97 19.49 -11.81
C LYS A 384 10.34 19.05 -11.30
N ILE A 385 10.61 17.74 -11.30
CA ILE A 385 11.93 17.18 -10.97
C ILE A 385 12.97 17.74 -11.94
N GLU A 386 12.71 17.69 -13.25
CA GLU A 386 13.66 18.20 -14.26
C GLU A 386 13.96 19.70 -14.06
N ALA A 387 12.91 20.48 -13.79
CA ALA A 387 13.04 21.91 -13.54
C ALA A 387 13.84 22.26 -12.27
N SER A 388 14.05 21.28 -11.36
CA SER A 388 14.79 21.45 -10.12
C SER A 388 16.27 21.11 -10.23
N ILE A 389 16.66 20.30 -11.22
CA ILE A 389 18.05 19.81 -11.40
C ILE A 389 19.08 20.95 -11.45
N PRO A 390 18.93 22.01 -12.28
CA PRO A 390 19.99 23.01 -12.44
C PRO A 390 20.31 23.80 -11.16
N ARG A 391 19.36 23.86 -10.22
CA ARG A 391 19.53 24.55 -8.93
C ARG A 391 20.28 23.71 -7.90
N LEU A 392 20.32 22.39 -8.08
CA LEU A 392 20.85 21.42 -7.12
C LEU A 392 22.11 20.73 -7.60
N SER A 393 22.32 20.61 -8.91
CA SER A 393 23.40 19.82 -9.51
C SER A 393 24.81 20.36 -9.25
N SER A 394 24.94 21.60 -8.79
CA SER A 394 26.23 22.19 -8.38
C SER A 394 26.68 21.80 -6.97
N ARG A 395 25.86 21.06 -6.22
CA ARG A 395 26.08 20.71 -4.82
C ARG A 395 26.21 19.20 -4.65
N TRP A 396 27.39 18.77 -4.22
CA TRP A 396 27.75 17.36 -4.07
C TRP A 396 26.84 16.62 -3.08
N GLU A 397 26.43 17.30 -2.00
CA GLU A 397 25.57 16.77 -0.95
C GLU A 397 24.18 16.33 -1.43
N TYR A 398 23.75 16.75 -2.62
CA TYR A 398 22.47 16.35 -3.22
C TYR A 398 22.62 15.34 -4.35
N ALA A 399 23.84 14.85 -4.62
CA ALA A 399 24.08 13.93 -5.72
C ALA A 399 23.26 12.64 -5.56
N GLU A 400 23.18 12.08 -4.35
CA GLU A 400 22.41 10.86 -4.08
C GLU A 400 20.93 11.01 -4.42
N ASP A 401 20.27 12.05 -3.89
CA ASP A 401 18.85 12.35 -4.15
C ASP A 401 18.59 12.66 -5.64
N LEU A 402 19.53 13.35 -6.31
CA LEU A 402 19.44 13.59 -7.75
C LEU A 402 19.50 12.29 -8.55
N MET A 403 20.45 11.39 -8.24
CA MET A 403 20.54 10.08 -8.90
C MET A 403 19.29 9.23 -8.65
N PHE A 404 18.75 9.26 -7.43
CA PHE A 404 17.50 8.58 -7.11
C PHE A 404 16.32 9.17 -7.91
N SER A 405 16.21 10.50 -8.00
CA SER A 405 15.17 11.15 -8.80
C SER A 405 15.24 10.78 -10.30
N PHE A 406 16.45 10.58 -10.83
CA PHE A 406 16.65 10.12 -12.21
C PHE A 406 16.15 8.70 -12.42
N ILE A 407 16.38 7.81 -11.44
CA ILE A 407 15.90 6.42 -11.49
C ILE A 407 14.37 6.39 -11.47
N VAL A 408 13.75 7.11 -10.53
CA VAL A 408 12.28 7.19 -10.43
C VAL A 408 11.67 7.79 -11.70
N LYS A 409 12.30 8.81 -12.28
CA LYS A 409 11.89 9.38 -13.56
C LYS A 409 12.05 8.39 -14.71
N ALA A 410 13.13 7.61 -14.77
CA ALA A 410 13.31 6.61 -15.82
C ALA A 410 12.26 5.48 -15.74
N VAL A 411 11.83 5.09 -14.53
CA VAL A 411 10.68 4.18 -14.36
C VAL A 411 9.41 4.78 -14.96
N HIS A 412 9.12 6.05 -14.66
CA HIS A 412 7.99 6.77 -15.25
C HIS A 412 8.06 6.83 -16.79
N GLN A 413 9.25 7.08 -17.32
CA GLN A 413 9.50 7.11 -18.76
C GLN A 413 9.26 5.75 -19.42
N ASN A 414 9.62 4.64 -18.76
CA ASN A 414 9.30 3.30 -19.24
C ASN A 414 7.79 3.08 -19.34
N ASP A 415 7.02 3.51 -18.33
CA ASP A 415 5.54 3.46 -18.34
C ASP A 415 4.91 4.38 -19.41
N CYS A 416 5.66 5.36 -19.90
CA CYS A 416 5.28 6.25 -21.00
C CYS A 416 5.87 5.84 -22.35
N PHE A 417 6.53 4.67 -22.47
CA PHE A 417 7.18 4.18 -23.70
C PHE A 417 8.34 5.06 -24.21
N GLU A 418 8.92 5.90 -23.34
CA GLU A 418 10.08 6.76 -23.62
C GLU A 418 11.41 6.03 -23.35
N TYR A 419 11.52 4.80 -23.86
CA TYR A 419 12.58 3.87 -23.50
C TYR A 419 13.99 4.40 -23.78
N GLN A 420 14.19 5.09 -24.91
CA GLN A 420 15.50 5.64 -25.25
C GLN A 420 15.96 6.69 -24.22
N ALA A 421 15.07 7.62 -23.87
CA ALA A 421 15.38 8.68 -22.91
C ALA A 421 15.66 8.12 -21.50
N ALA A 422 14.93 7.07 -21.10
CA ALA A 422 15.18 6.35 -19.85
C ALA A 422 16.55 5.64 -19.87
N ALA A 423 16.86 4.90 -20.94
CA ALA A 423 18.12 4.18 -21.10
C ALA A 423 19.34 5.11 -21.09
N ASP A 424 19.29 6.24 -21.82
CA ASP A 424 20.38 7.21 -21.89
C ASP A 424 20.65 7.88 -20.54
N ARG A 425 19.58 8.19 -19.79
CA ARG A 425 19.69 8.76 -18.45
C ARG A 425 20.27 7.75 -17.47
N MET A 426 19.80 6.50 -17.48
CA MET A 426 20.35 5.45 -16.60
C MET A 426 21.80 5.12 -16.93
N ALA A 427 22.18 5.06 -18.20
CA ALA A 427 23.57 4.91 -18.61
C ALA A 427 24.46 6.04 -18.07
N SER A 428 23.92 7.27 -17.94
CA SER A 428 24.64 8.39 -17.35
C SER A 428 24.83 8.23 -15.84
N VAL A 429 23.81 7.74 -15.12
CA VAL A 429 23.91 7.40 -13.68
C VAL A 429 24.92 6.28 -13.45
N VAL A 430 24.90 5.22 -14.27
CA VAL A 430 25.85 4.12 -14.20
C VAL A 430 27.28 4.61 -14.40
N ARG A 431 27.53 5.39 -15.46
CA ARG A 431 28.86 5.98 -15.71
C ARG A 431 29.34 6.88 -14.58
N TYR A 432 28.44 7.63 -13.95
CA TYR A 432 28.79 8.47 -12.80
C TYR A 432 29.37 7.63 -11.65
N TYR A 433 28.70 6.54 -11.27
CA TYR A 433 29.22 5.66 -10.21
C TYR A 433 30.48 4.89 -10.64
N GLU A 434 30.59 4.47 -11.90
CA GLU A 434 31.82 3.84 -12.42
C GLU A 434 33.05 4.76 -12.32
N GLN A 435 32.87 6.05 -12.61
CA GLN A 435 33.94 7.02 -12.47
C GLN A 435 34.32 7.24 -10.99
N LEU A 436 33.35 7.16 -10.08
CA LEU A 436 33.63 7.25 -8.64
C LEU A 436 34.37 6.03 -8.11
N ASP A 437 34.06 4.83 -8.58
CA ASP A 437 34.80 3.62 -8.22
C ASP A 437 36.29 3.78 -8.56
N GLY A 438 36.57 4.18 -9.81
CA GLY A 438 37.93 4.42 -10.28
C GLY A 438 38.64 5.52 -9.48
N PHE A 439 37.92 6.58 -9.11
CA PHE A 439 38.46 7.64 -8.26
C PHE A 439 38.79 7.15 -6.85
N PHE A 440 37.88 6.42 -6.18
CA PHE A 440 38.12 5.94 -4.81
C PHE A 440 39.28 4.96 -4.75
N ALA A 441 39.36 4.02 -5.69
CA ALA A 441 40.46 3.07 -5.77
C ALA A 441 41.82 3.78 -5.97
N ALA A 442 41.86 4.83 -6.79
CA ALA A 442 43.08 5.59 -7.07
C ALA A 442 43.47 6.58 -5.98
N ALA A 443 42.50 7.27 -5.37
CA ALA A 443 42.76 8.34 -4.40
C ALA A 443 43.00 7.83 -2.98
N PHE A 444 42.50 6.64 -2.63
CA PHE A 444 42.55 6.06 -1.30
C PHE A 444 43.02 4.60 -1.35
N GLU A 445 44.22 4.40 -1.89
CA GLU A 445 44.84 3.08 -2.04
C GLU A 445 44.84 2.29 -0.73
N GLY A 446 44.37 1.04 -0.79
CA GLY A 446 44.28 0.14 0.38
C GLY A 446 43.09 0.36 1.31
N VAL A 447 42.27 1.41 1.10
CA VAL A 447 41.06 1.68 1.90
C VAL A 447 39.81 1.14 1.19
N PHE A 448 39.65 1.44 -0.10
CA PHE A 448 38.51 0.98 -0.89
C PHE A 448 38.93 -0.18 -1.80
N PRO A 449 38.04 -1.17 -2.02
CA PRO A 449 38.27 -2.20 -3.03
C PRO A 449 38.26 -1.60 -4.44
N GLU A 450 38.81 -2.32 -5.42
CA GLU A 450 38.79 -1.90 -6.83
C GLU A 450 37.37 -1.68 -7.37
N LYS A 451 36.37 -2.41 -6.85
CA LYS A 451 34.96 -2.22 -7.17
C LYS A 451 34.18 -1.88 -5.91
N VAL A 452 33.65 -0.66 -5.84
CA VAL A 452 32.69 -0.25 -4.81
C VAL A 452 31.28 -0.55 -5.31
N LEU A 453 30.46 -1.16 -4.46
CA LEU A 453 29.07 -1.51 -4.82
C LEU A 453 28.14 -0.37 -4.41
N SER A 454 27.19 -0.04 -5.27
CA SER A 454 26.20 1.03 -5.01
C SER A 454 24.78 0.54 -5.32
N ASP A 455 23.87 0.67 -4.34
CA ASP A 455 22.46 0.33 -4.53
C ASP A 455 21.81 1.19 -5.61
N LEU A 456 22.20 2.47 -5.73
CA LEU A 456 21.70 3.35 -6.78
C LEU A 456 22.23 2.96 -8.17
N ARG A 457 23.50 2.53 -8.27
CA ARG A 457 24.03 1.97 -9.52
C ARG A 457 23.30 0.68 -9.88
N ALA A 458 23.05 -0.20 -8.92
CA ALA A 458 22.32 -1.45 -9.11
C ALA A 458 20.88 -1.20 -9.62
N ARG A 459 20.17 -0.27 -8.99
CA ARG A 459 18.83 0.18 -9.42
C ARG A 459 18.88 0.78 -10.82
N ALA A 460 19.85 1.65 -11.11
CA ALA A 460 20.02 2.25 -12.43
C ALA A 460 20.28 1.20 -13.53
N LEU A 461 21.14 0.22 -13.28
CA LEU A 461 21.38 -0.91 -14.20
C LEU A 461 20.10 -1.73 -14.45
N GLY A 462 19.34 -2.04 -13.40
CA GLY A 462 18.07 -2.76 -13.51
C GLY A 462 17.02 -1.99 -14.30
N THR A 463 16.88 -0.68 -14.05
CA THR A 463 15.97 0.18 -14.81
C THR A 463 16.43 0.36 -16.25
N GLN A 464 17.74 0.49 -16.49
CA GLN A 464 18.31 0.54 -17.84
C GLN A 464 17.98 -0.73 -18.62
N LEU A 465 18.14 -1.92 -18.01
CA LEU A 465 17.80 -3.20 -18.63
C LEU A 465 16.34 -3.22 -19.10
N GLN A 466 15.41 -2.78 -18.26
CA GLN A 466 13.99 -2.71 -18.63
C GLN A 466 13.73 -1.78 -19.82
N SER A 467 14.38 -0.60 -19.84
CA SER A 467 14.30 0.33 -20.95
C SER A 467 14.83 -0.30 -22.25
N GLU A 468 15.96 -1.00 -22.17
CA GLU A 468 16.58 -1.66 -23.33
C GLU A 468 15.74 -2.85 -23.84
N ILE A 469 15.08 -3.59 -22.94
CA ILE A 469 14.06 -4.59 -23.32
C ILE A 469 12.90 -3.94 -24.07
N GLY A 470 12.44 -2.77 -23.62
CA GLY A 470 11.43 -1.96 -24.34
C GLY A 470 11.89 -1.57 -25.75
N LEU A 471 13.17 -1.19 -25.90
CA LEU A 471 13.77 -0.93 -27.22
C LEU A 471 13.84 -2.19 -28.09
N LEU A 472 14.14 -3.35 -27.51
CA LEU A 472 14.11 -4.63 -28.24
C LEU A 472 12.71 -4.96 -28.75
N LEU A 473 11.68 -4.76 -27.94
CA LEU A 473 10.28 -4.95 -28.36
C LEU A 473 9.87 -4.01 -29.50
N ALA A 474 10.42 -2.79 -29.51
CA ALA A 474 10.27 -1.82 -30.59
C ALA A 474 11.21 -2.06 -31.78
N SER A 475 11.96 -3.17 -31.81
CA SER A 475 12.96 -3.50 -32.85
C SER A 475 14.08 -2.45 -33.02
N LYS A 476 14.44 -1.77 -31.92
CA LYS A 476 15.49 -0.73 -31.86
C LYS A 476 16.65 -1.08 -30.91
N GLY A 477 16.54 -2.17 -30.14
CA GLY A 477 17.51 -2.57 -29.12
C GLY A 477 18.58 -3.56 -29.62
N ASP A 478 19.57 -3.81 -28.76
CA ASP A 478 20.65 -4.78 -28.97
C ASP A 478 20.63 -5.82 -27.83
N VAL A 479 20.43 -7.09 -28.18
CA VAL A 479 20.28 -8.20 -27.22
C VAL A 479 21.56 -8.41 -26.42
N ASP A 480 22.74 -8.35 -27.05
CA ASP A 480 24.00 -8.62 -26.38
C ASP A 480 24.36 -7.49 -25.41
N ARG A 481 24.02 -6.25 -25.78
CA ARG A 481 24.07 -5.11 -24.85
C ARG A 481 23.16 -5.32 -23.64
N CYS A 482 21.92 -5.77 -23.84
CA CYS A 482 20.99 -6.06 -22.74
C CYS A 482 21.53 -7.15 -21.81
N ARG A 483 22.13 -8.20 -22.38
CA ARG A 483 22.75 -9.29 -21.60
C ARG A 483 23.90 -8.77 -20.75
N ALA A 484 24.77 -7.94 -21.31
CA ALA A 484 25.87 -7.32 -20.57
C ALA A 484 25.38 -6.43 -19.42
N ILE A 485 24.35 -5.61 -19.63
CA ILE A 485 23.75 -4.77 -18.58
C ILE A 485 23.13 -5.65 -17.48
N SER A 486 22.44 -6.72 -17.86
CA SER A 486 21.84 -7.66 -16.91
C SER A 486 22.89 -8.36 -16.05
N ASP A 487 23.99 -8.82 -16.64
CA ASP A 487 25.09 -9.46 -15.91
C ASP A 487 25.71 -8.47 -14.89
N GLN A 488 25.90 -7.21 -15.29
CA GLN A 488 26.35 -6.16 -14.40
C GLN A 488 25.36 -5.94 -13.25
N ALA A 489 24.06 -5.80 -13.54
CA ALA A 489 23.02 -5.59 -12.52
C ALA A 489 23.02 -6.73 -11.48
N ILE A 490 23.05 -7.99 -11.93
CA ILE A 490 23.06 -9.17 -11.06
C ILE A 490 24.32 -9.22 -10.18
N SER A 491 25.46 -8.74 -10.70
CA SER A 491 26.73 -8.67 -9.96
C SER A 491 26.78 -7.51 -8.96
N GLU A 492 25.95 -6.49 -9.14
CA GLU A 492 25.94 -5.27 -8.33
C GLU A 492 25.13 -5.45 -7.03
N PHE A 493 23.98 -6.14 -7.11
CA PHE A 493 23.12 -6.38 -5.94
C PHE A 493 23.74 -7.39 -4.97
N ARG A 494 23.72 -7.05 -3.67
CA ARG A 494 24.14 -7.94 -2.58
C ARG A 494 23.03 -8.82 -2.04
N HIS A 495 21.82 -8.28 -1.94
CA HIS A 495 20.68 -8.98 -1.33
C HIS A 495 20.06 -9.99 -2.30
N GLU A 496 19.82 -11.20 -1.81
CA GLU A 496 19.27 -12.29 -2.63
C GLU A 496 17.90 -11.94 -3.22
N GLY A 497 17.04 -11.24 -2.47
CA GLY A 497 15.73 -10.80 -2.96
C GLY A 497 15.83 -9.89 -4.20
N ASP A 498 16.76 -8.94 -4.19
CA ASP A 498 16.99 -8.04 -5.34
C ASP A 498 17.61 -8.80 -6.52
N ARG A 499 18.55 -9.71 -6.25
CA ARG A 499 19.13 -10.59 -7.28
C ARG A 499 18.06 -11.47 -7.92
N SER A 500 17.14 -12.05 -7.13
CA SER A 500 15.98 -12.79 -7.64
C SER A 500 15.14 -11.95 -8.59
N ARG A 501 14.91 -10.66 -8.28
CA ARG A 501 14.21 -9.75 -9.20
C ARG A 501 15.00 -9.50 -10.48
N GLN A 502 16.33 -9.36 -10.42
CA GLN A 502 17.14 -9.23 -11.63
C GLN A 502 17.14 -10.49 -12.50
N TRP A 503 17.11 -11.67 -11.89
CA TRP A 503 16.91 -12.93 -12.62
C TRP A 503 15.56 -12.99 -13.34
N GLN A 504 14.52 -12.38 -12.78
CA GLN A 504 13.22 -12.25 -13.44
C GLN A 504 13.29 -11.29 -14.64
N TYR A 505 13.99 -10.16 -14.55
CA TYR A 505 14.23 -9.29 -15.71
C TYR A 505 15.12 -9.97 -16.77
N ARG A 506 16.07 -10.82 -16.37
CA ARG A 506 16.82 -11.63 -17.33
C ARG A 506 15.95 -12.67 -18.02
N CYS A 507 15.01 -13.30 -17.30
CA CYS A 507 13.99 -14.14 -17.91
C CYS A 507 13.19 -13.37 -18.96
N GLU A 508 12.75 -12.15 -18.65
CA GLU A 508 12.06 -11.29 -19.63
C GLU A 508 12.90 -11.01 -20.86
N LEU A 509 14.17 -10.60 -20.70
CA LEU A 509 15.08 -10.37 -21.82
C LEU A 509 15.18 -11.59 -22.74
N GLU A 510 15.47 -12.76 -22.18
CA GLU A 510 15.64 -13.98 -23.00
C GLU A 510 14.31 -14.41 -23.63
N THR A 511 13.18 -14.12 -22.99
CA THR A 511 11.85 -14.31 -23.58
C THR A 511 11.64 -13.42 -24.80
N VAL A 512 12.04 -12.15 -24.73
CA VAL A 512 11.97 -11.19 -25.84
C VAL A 512 12.91 -11.58 -26.98
N ALA A 513 14.09 -12.11 -26.65
CA ALA A 513 15.07 -12.63 -27.60
C ALA A 513 14.66 -13.98 -28.24
N GLY A 514 13.63 -14.65 -27.71
CA GLY A 514 13.16 -15.96 -28.18
C GLY A 514 14.00 -17.14 -27.70
N ASP A 515 14.86 -16.96 -26.70
CA ASP A 515 15.60 -18.03 -26.05
C ASP A 515 14.82 -18.56 -24.83
N TRP A 516 13.86 -19.43 -25.12
CA TRP A 516 12.93 -19.97 -24.11
C TRP A 516 13.63 -20.84 -23.05
N GLY A 517 14.68 -21.56 -23.44
CA GLY A 517 15.48 -22.37 -22.52
C GLY A 517 16.14 -21.50 -21.47
N SER A 518 16.90 -20.49 -21.92
CA SER A 518 17.54 -19.53 -21.03
C SER A 518 16.51 -18.74 -20.22
N ALA A 519 15.35 -18.38 -20.78
CA ALA A 519 14.30 -17.69 -20.05
C ALA A 519 13.81 -18.51 -18.84
N ARG A 520 13.51 -19.79 -19.04
CA ARG A 520 13.11 -20.69 -17.95
C ARG A 520 14.22 -20.89 -16.92
N ASP A 521 15.46 -21.06 -17.35
CA ASP A 521 16.61 -21.24 -16.45
C ASP A 521 16.76 -20.04 -15.51
N HIS A 522 16.63 -18.81 -16.02
CA HIS A 522 16.72 -17.61 -15.21
C HIS A 522 15.51 -17.45 -14.27
N LEU A 523 14.30 -17.81 -14.72
CA LEU A 523 13.14 -17.81 -13.84
C LEU A 523 13.29 -18.84 -12.71
N ALA A 524 13.78 -20.04 -13.02
CA ALA A 524 14.08 -21.09 -12.05
C ALA A 524 15.14 -20.64 -11.03
N LYS A 525 16.22 -19.98 -11.48
CA LYS A 525 17.22 -19.36 -10.59
C LYS A 525 16.60 -18.34 -9.64
N SER A 526 15.67 -17.50 -10.11
CA SER A 526 14.98 -16.53 -9.25
C SER A 526 14.19 -17.17 -8.10
N LEU A 527 13.78 -18.42 -8.28
CA LEU A 527 13.04 -19.25 -7.34
C LEU A 527 13.93 -20.21 -6.53
N GLY A 528 15.24 -20.20 -6.74
CA GLY A 528 16.17 -21.16 -6.13
C GLY A 528 15.99 -22.60 -6.62
N LEU A 529 15.45 -22.79 -7.83
CA LEU A 529 15.22 -24.11 -8.42
C LEU A 529 16.40 -24.52 -9.32
N THR A 530 16.72 -25.82 -9.31
CA THR A 530 17.65 -26.43 -10.27
C THR A 530 16.95 -27.01 -11.50
N ASP A 531 15.66 -27.35 -11.37
CA ASP A 531 14.82 -27.80 -12.49
C ASP A 531 14.06 -26.61 -13.07
N ALA A 532 14.31 -26.31 -14.34
CA ALA A 532 13.68 -25.24 -15.10
C ALA A 532 12.46 -25.67 -15.92
N SER A 533 11.91 -26.87 -15.65
CA SER A 533 10.66 -27.31 -16.26
C SER A 533 9.48 -26.40 -15.85
N HIS A 534 8.51 -26.22 -16.76
CA HIS A 534 7.30 -25.46 -16.41
C HIS A 534 6.56 -26.09 -15.21
N ASP A 535 6.63 -27.42 -15.03
CA ASP A 535 6.06 -28.10 -13.86
C ASP A 535 6.73 -27.70 -12.56
N ALA A 536 8.07 -27.67 -12.52
CA ALA A 536 8.80 -27.26 -11.32
C ALA A 536 8.47 -25.81 -10.94
N ILE A 537 8.48 -24.91 -11.93
CA ILE A 537 8.14 -23.50 -11.75
C ILE A 537 6.69 -23.34 -11.24
N GLY A 538 5.72 -23.99 -11.90
CA GLY A 538 4.31 -23.92 -11.50
C GLY A 538 4.04 -24.51 -10.11
N ASN A 539 4.68 -25.64 -9.76
CA ASN A 539 4.56 -26.23 -8.43
C ASN A 539 5.17 -25.36 -7.34
N GLN A 540 6.29 -24.68 -7.62
CA GLN A 540 6.90 -23.75 -6.66
C GLN A 540 6.02 -22.51 -6.47
N LEU A 541 5.47 -21.95 -7.54
CA LEU A 541 4.50 -20.85 -7.48
C LEU A 541 3.31 -21.16 -6.57
N GLN A 542 2.78 -22.40 -6.60
CA GLN A 542 1.68 -22.78 -5.72
C GLN A 542 2.05 -22.82 -4.23
N LYS A 543 3.33 -23.02 -3.91
CA LYS A 543 3.83 -23.06 -2.52
C LYS A 543 4.19 -21.68 -1.97
N MET A 544 4.35 -20.68 -2.84
CA MET A 544 4.71 -19.32 -2.44
C MET A 544 3.54 -18.63 -1.72
N PRO A 545 3.78 -17.96 -0.59
CA PRO A 545 2.84 -17.00 -0.02
C PRO A 545 2.55 -15.86 -1.00
N GLU A 546 1.31 -15.36 -1.00
CA GLU A 546 0.87 -14.30 -1.93
C GLU A 546 1.71 -13.01 -1.81
N HIS A 547 2.18 -12.67 -0.60
CA HIS A 547 2.96 -11.46 -0.33
C HIS A 547 4.46 -11.55 -0.70
N LEU A 548 4.98 -12.73 -1.07
CA LEU A 548 6.42 -12.92 -1.35
C LEU A 548 6.75 -12.85 -2.85
N GLY A 549 6.23 -11.84 -3.56
CA GLY A 549 6.58 -11.59 -4.97
C GLY A 549 6.04 -12.62 -5.97
N LYS A 550 5.11 -13.49 -5.54
CA LYS A 550 4.47 -14.52 -6.37
C LYS A 550 3.87 -13.96 -7.66
N ALA A 551 3.29 -12.76 -7.59
CA ALA A 551 2.68 -12.07 -8.73
C ALA A 551 3.68 -11.80 -9.86
N PHE A 552 4.88 -11.31 -9.53
CA PHE A 552 5.91 -11.00 -10.52
C PHE A 552 6.49 -12.27 -11.17
N VAL A 553 6.73 -13.33 -10.39
CA VAL A 553 7.16 -14.62 -10.94
C VAL A 553 6.11 -15.16 -11.91
N LEU A 554 4.83 -15.12 -11.52
CA LEU A 554 3.72 -15.57 -12.37
C LEU A 554 3.61 -14.73 -13.65
N LEU A 555 3.82 -13.41 -13.57
CA LEU A 555 3.88 -12.52 -14.74
C LEU A 555 4.92 -13.00 -15.75
N HIS A 556 6.17 -13.19 -15.31
CA HIS A 556 7.26 -13.60 -16.19
C HIS A 556 7.07 -15.03 -16.72
N TRP A 557 6.51 -15.95 -15.93
CA TRP A 557 6.18 -17.30 -16.41
C TRP A 557 5.10 -17.27 -17.48
N ALA A 558 4.02 -16.51 -17.27
CA ALA A 558 2.96 -16.34 -18.25
C ALA A 558 3.48 -15.66 -19.53
N ARG A 559 4.43 -14.73 -19.40
CA ARG A 559 5.07 -14.06 -20.53
C ARG A 559 5.77 -15.05 -21.46
N ILE A 560 6.51 -16.03 -20.94
CA ILE A 560 7.13 -17.12 -21.73
C ILE A 560 6.07 -17.83 -22.58
N GLY A 561 4.96 -18.25 -21.97
CA GLY A 561 3.86 -18.92 -22.69
C GLY A 561 3.22 -18.04 -23.76
N SER A 562 2.98 -16.76 -23.45
CA SER A 562 2.33 -15.83 -24.36
C SER A 562 3.20 -15.46 -25.57
N MET A 563 4.49 -15.19 -25.34
CA MET A 563 5.39 -14.73 -26.40
C MET A 563 5.76 -15.88 -27.32
N SER A 564 5.98 -17.08 -26.79
CA SER A 564 6.18 -18.28 -27.61
C SER A 564 4.95 -18.61 -28.46
N ALA A 565 3.74 -18.41 -27.94
CA ALA A 565 2.51 -18.51 -28.72
C ALA A 565 2.46 -17.46 -29.85
N ALA A 566 2.72 -16.19 -29.53
CA ALA A 566 2.67 -15.08 -30.47
C ALA A 566 3.67 -15.21 -31.64
N VAL A 567 4.82 -15.85 -31.42
CA VAL A 567 5.81 -16.11 -32.48
C VAL A 567 5.67 -17.50 -33.14
N GLY A 568 4.63 -18.27 -32.79
CA GLY A 568 4.31 -19.55 -33.40
C GLY A 568 5.12 -20.77 -32.90
N VAL A 569 5.85 -20.65 -31.79
CA VAL A 569 6.62 -21.76 -31.18
C VAL A 569 5.69 -22.63 -30.33
N ARG A 570 4.91 -23.49 -30.99
CA ARG A 570 3.86 -24.30 -30.36
C ARG A 570 4.32 -25.23 -29.25
N ALA A 571 5.54 -25.79 -29.36
CA ALA A 571 6.04 -26.74 -28.37
C ALA A 571 6.20 -26.08 -26.98
N GLU A 572 6.79 -24.88 -26.95
CA GLU A 572 7.00 -24.11 -25.73
C GLU A 572 5.66 -23.64 -25.13
N SER A 573 4.81 -23.01 -25.94
CA SER A 573 3.52 -22.50 -25.47
C SER A 573 2.59 -23.62 -24.97
N SER A 574 2.60 -24.79 -25.62
CA SER A 574 1.83 -25.96 -25.19
C SER A 574 2.38 -26.57 -23.90
N ALA A 575 3.71 -26.59 -23.73
CA ALA A 575 4.34 -27.06 -22.50
C ALA A 575 3.98 -26.16 -21.31
N PHE A 576 4.04 -24.83 -21.50
CA PHE A 576 3.55 -23.85 -20.54
C PHE A 576 2.09 -24.10 -20.18
N LEU A 577 1.18 -24.13 -21.17
CA LEU A 577 -0.26 -24.22 -20.93
C LEU A 577 -0.62 -25.53 -20.22
N SER A 578 0.02 -26.63 -20.60
CA SER A 578 -0.16 -27.94 -19.96
C SER A 578 0.26 -27.91 -18.48
N ALA A 579 1.39 -27.30 -18.16
CA ALA A 579 1.86 -27.16 -16.79
C ALA A 579 1.02 -26.16 -15.99
N PHE A 580 0.62 -25.05 -16.59
CA PHE A 580 -0.28 -24.04 -15.99
C PHE A 580 -1.57 -24.68 -15.49
N LEU A 581 -2.21 -25.50 -16.34
CA LEU A 581 -3.44 -26.23 -15.99
C LEU A 581 -3.21 -27.32 -14.95
N ARG A 582 -2.15 -28.14 -15.12
CA ARG A 582 -1.84 -29.28 -14.25
C ARG A 582 -1.46 -28.86 -12.84
N THR A 583 -0.69 -27.77 -12.71
CA THR A 583 -0.28 -27.19 -11.43
C THR A 583 -1.37 -26.32 -10.79
N LYS A 584 -2.54 -26.17 -11.44
CA LYS A 584 -3.68 -25.39 -10.96
C LYS A 584 -3.40 -23.88 -10.80
N ALA A 585 -2.39 -23.37 -11.50
CA ALA A 585 -2.01 -21.96 -11.43
C ALA A 585 -3.10 -20.99 -11.96
N GLN A 586 -4.00 -21.48 -12.83
CA GLN A 586 -5.17 -20.75 -13.31
C GLN A 586 -6.17 -20.35 -12.22
N TYR A 587 -6.12 -21.00 -11.05
CA TYR A 587 -7.01 -20.70 -9.93
C TYR A 587 -6.39 -19.77 -8.90
N THR A 588 -5.19 -19.24 -9.16
CA THR A 588 -4.58 -18.24 -8.27
C THR A 588 -5.40 -16.95 -8.27
N PRO A 589 -5.40 -16.19 -7.15
CA PRO A 589 -6.10 -14.90 -7.05
C PRO A 589 -5.78 -13.94 -8.22
N TRP A 590 -4.53 -13.93 -8.67
CA TRP A 590 -4.06 -13.15 -9.82
C TRP A 590 -4.72 -13.55 -11.14
N CYS A 591 -4.83 -14.86 -11.43
CA CYS A 591 -5.44 -15.34 -12.68
C CYS A 591 -6.97 -15.24 -12.70
N VAL A 592 -7.62 -15.21 -11.55
CA VAL A 592 -9.09 -15.02 -11.45
C VAL A 592 -9.51 -13.56 -11.34
N GLY A 593 -8.56 -12.61 -11.30
CA GLY A 593 -8.83 -11.18 -11.22
C GLY A 593 -9.30 -10.72 -9.83
N ALA A 594 -8.89 -11.39 -8.76
CA ALA A 594 -9.22 -10.99 -7.39
C ALA A 594 -8.41 -9.76 -6.92
N HIS A 595 -7.30 -9.43 -7.59
CA HIS A 595 -6.48 -8.26 -7.30
C HIS A 595 -6.59 -7.23 -8.43
N SER A 596 -6.90 -5.97 -8.09
CA SER A 596 -7.05 -4.87 -9.06
C SER A 596 -5.76 -4.08 -9.30
N HIS A 597 -4.67 -4.36 -8.58
CA HIS A 597 -3.39 -3.68 -8.75
C HIS A 597 -2.46 -4.42 -9.72
N TYR A 598 -1.46 -3.71 -10.26
CA TYR A 598 -0.38 -4.33 -11.05
C TYR A 598 0.42 -5.32 -10.16
N PRO A 599 0.82 -6.52 -10.65
CA PRO A 599 0.91 -6.96 -12.05
C PRO A 599 -0.28 -7.77 -12.61
N THR A 600 -1.45 -7.80 -11.97
CA THR A 600 -2.61 -8.60 -12.47
C THR A 600 -2.94 -8.35 -13.94
N HIS A 601 -2.86 -7.08 -14.38
CA HIS A 601 -3.10 -6.67 -15.76
C HIS A 601 -2.22 -7.43 -16.77
N GLY A 602 -0.91 -7.46 -16.55
CA GLY A 602 0.05 -8.17 -17.41
C GLY A 602 -0.14 -9.69 -17.33
N ILE A 603 -0.43 -10.24 -16.15
CA ILE A 603 -0.71 -11.67 -15.97
C ILE A 603 -1.92 -12.08 -16.80
N LEU A 604 -3.05 -11.38 -16.67
CA LEU A 604 -4.28 -11.72 -17.40
C LEU A 604 -4.11 -11.57 -18.90
N ARG A 605 -3.38 -10.55 -19.36
CA ARG A 605 -2.98 -10.43 -20.77
C ARG A 605 -2.21 -11.66 -21.24
N HIS A 606 -1.12 -11.99 -20.56
CA HIS A 606 -0.25 -13.08 -21.01
C HIS A 606 -0.94 -14.44 -20.95
N VAL A 607 -1.78 -14.68 -19.93
CA VAL A 607 -2.62 -15.88 -19.84
C VAL A 607 -3.63 -15.93 -20.99
N ALA A 608 -4.30 -14.82 -21.32
CA ALA A 608 -5.23 -14.76 -22.44
C ALA A 608 -4.54 -15.08 -23.77
N VAL A 609 -3.37 -14.50 -24.01
CA VAL A 609 -2.59 -14.72 -25.24
C VAL A 609 -2.08 -16.17 -25.34
N ALA A 610 -1.54 -16.73 -24.26
CA ALA A 610 -1.11 -18.13 -24.24
C ALA A 610 -2.27 -19.10 -24.50
N THR A 611 -3.44 -18.81 -23.92
CA THR A 611 -4.67 -19.60 -24.10
C THR A 611 -5.21 -19.50 -25.53
N ALA A 612 -5.16 -18.30 -26.12
CA ALA A 612 -5.51 -18.08 -27.53
C ALA A 612 -4.60 -18.88 -28.46
N GLY A 613 -3.30 -18.96 -28.17
CA GLY A 613 -2.34 -19.78 -28.91
C GLY A 613 -2.61 -21.29 -28.82
N GLY A 614 -3.29 -21.74 -27.76
CA GLY A 614 -3.81 -23.11 -27.62
C GLY A 614 -5.13 -23.35 -28.36
N GLY A 615 -5.74 -22.31 -28.94
CA GLY A 615 -7.00 -22.39 -29.67
C GLY A 615 -8.26 -22.38 -28.81
N ASP A 616 -8.16 -22.15 -27.49
CA ASP A 616 -9.32 -22.08 -26.59
C ASP A 616 -9.89 -20.65 -26.55
N SER A 617 -10.79 -20.36 -27.49
CA SER A 617 -11.42 -19.03 -27.57
C SER A 617 -12.29 -18.70 -26.35
N LYS A 618 -12.89 -19.71 -25.70
CA LYS A 618 -13.76 -19.50 -24.54
C LYS A 618 -12.94 -19.02 -23.34
N ALA A 619 -11.87 -19.73 -22.99
CA ALA A 619 -11.00 -19.37 -21.88
C ALA A 619 -10.21 -18.06 -22.16
N THR A 620 -9.92 -17.79 -23.44
CA THR A 620 -9.36 -16.50 -23.88
C THR A 620 -10.31 -15.34 -23.54
N VAL A 621 -11.57 -15.42 -23.99
CA VAL A 621 -12.58 -14.38 -23.74
C VAL A 621 -12.86 -14.21 -22.25
N GLU A 622 -12.85 -15.29 -21.47
CA GLU A 622 -13.00 -15.21 -20.02
C GLU A 622 -11.84 -14.44 -19.36
N SER A 623 -10.60 -14.70 -19.77
CA SER A 623 -9.41 -13.99 -19.26
C SER A 623 -9.43 -12.50 -19.65
N LEU A 624 -9.83 -12.19 -20.89
CA LEU A 624 -9.99 -10.80 -21.35
C LEU A 624 -11.13 -10.08 -20.61
N SER A 625 -12.24 -10.76 -20.30
CA SER A 625 -13.32 -10.18 -19.50
C SER A 625 -12.86 -9.82 -18.09
N ARG A 626 -12.04 -10.67 -17.46
CA ARG A 626 -11.41 -10.37 -16.16
C ARG A 626 -10.48 -9.17 -16.28
N LEU A 627 -9.67 -9.09 -17.35
CA LEU A 627 -8.79 -7.95 -17.62
C LEU A 627 -9.59 -6.66 -17.78
N SER A 628 -10.64 -6.66 -18.61
CA SER A 628 -11.51 -5.49 -18.79
C SER A 628 -12.09 -5.01 -17.46
N LYS A 629 -12.59 -5.93 -16.61
CA LYS A 629 -13.15 -5.58 -15.30
C LYS A 629 -12.14 -4.86 -14.41
N ILE A 630 -10.90 -5.35 -14.32
CA ILE A 630 -9.89 -4.68 -13.47
C ILE A 630 -9.41 -3.35 -14.06
N VAL A 631 -9.37 -3.21 -15.39
CA VAL A 631 -9.06 -1.94 -16.06
C VAL A 631 -10.17 -0.92 -15.81
N GLU A 632 -11.44 -1.34 -15.86
CA GLU A 632 -12.60 -0.49 -15.57
C GLU A 632 -12.60 0.03 -14.13
N MET A 633 -12.18 -0.78 -13.16
CA MET A 633 -12.02 -0.35 -11.76
C MET A 633 -10.98 0.75 -11.60
N LYS A 634 -9.94 0.77 -12.45
CA LYS A 634 -8.86 1.76 -12.38
C LYS A 634 -8.33 2.10 -13.77
N PRO A 635 -9.03 2.95 -14.53
CA PRO A 635 -8.75 3.15 -15.95
C PRO A 635 -7.52 4.07 -16.14
N GLN A 636 -6.32 3.52 -16.04
CA GLN A 636 -5.07 4.23 -16.32
C GLN A 636 -4.60 3.99 -17.77
N PRO A 637 -3.94 4.98 -18.42
CA PRO A 637 -3.50 4.86 -19.81
C PRO A 637 -2.72 3.58 -20.11
N ILE A 638 -1.77 3.21 -19.25
CA ILE A 638 -0.95 2.01 -19.44
C ILE A 638 -1.76 0.72 -19.31
N PHE A 639 -2.76 0.66 -18.43
CA PHE A 639 -3.64 -0.50 -18.30
C PHE A 639 -4.56 -0.65 -19.51
N THR A 640 -5.04 0.47 -20.08
CA THR A 640 -5.75 0.46 -21.36
C THR A 640 -4.85 0.00 -22.51
N MET A 641 -3.57 0.40 -22.54
CA MET A 641 -2.60 -0.11 -23.51
C MET A 641 -2.39 -1.63 -23.40
N ILE A 642 -2.30 -2.16 -22.19
CA ILE A 642 -2.23 -3.62 -21.93
C ILE A 642 -3.48 -4.33 -22.46
N GLN A 643 -4.67 -3.77 -22.22
CA GLN A 643 -5.93 -4.33 -22.69
C GLN A 643 -6.02 -4.34 -24.21
N ILE A 644 -5.65 -3.23 -24.88
CA ILE A 644 -5.63 -3.16 -26.35
C ILE A 644 -4.64 -4.18 -26.92
N ALA A 645 -3.43 -4.25 -26.37
CA ALA A 645 -2.41 -5.21 -26.80
C ALA A 645 -2.88 -6.67 -26.63
N ALA A 646 -3.59 -6.98 -25.55
CA ALA A 646 -4.18 -8.29 -25.33
C ALA A 646 -5.22 -8.65 -26.40
N HIS A 647 -6.14 -7.72 -26.72
CA HIS A 647 -7.13 -7.93 -27.78
C HIS A 647 -6.49 -8.16 -29.15
N LEU A 648 -5.49 -7.35 -29.50
CA LEU A 648 -4.75 -7.47 -30.77
C LEU A 648 -4.08 -8.86 -30.88
N GLN A 649 -3.32 -9.28 -29.87
CA GLN A 649 -2.60 -10.55 -29.91
C GLN A 649 -3.54 -11.76 -29.89
N CYS A 650 -4.58 -11.74 -29.03
CA CYS A 650 -5.58 -12.82 -28.99
C CYS A 650 -6.34 -12.93 -30.31
N ALA A 651 -6.73 -11.81 -30.94
CA ALA A 651 -7.39 -11.83 -32.23
C ALA A 651 -6.49 -12.39 -33.34
N GLY A 652 -5.20 -12.02 -33.36
CA GLY A 652 -4.22 -12.57 -34.29
C GLY A 652 -4.09 -14.09 -34.19
N LEU A 653 -4.02 -14.63 -32.97
CA LEU A 653 -3.92 -16.08 -32.73
C LEU A 653 -5.21 -16.84 -33.05
N LEU A 654 -6.37 -16.24 -32.79
CA LEU A 654 -7.66 -16.89 -33.00
C LEU A 654 -8.16 -16.79 -34.45
N LEU A 655 -7.51 -16.02 -35.33
CA LEU A 655 -8.04 -15.75 -36.66
C LEU A 655 -8.23 -17.03 -37.50
N GLU A 656 -7.35 -18.01 -37.32
CA GLU A 656 -7.41 -19.31 -38.01
C GLU A 656 -8.36 -20.30 -37.33
N SER A 657 -8.41 -20.33 -36.00
CA SER A 657 -9.15 -21.34 -35.23
C SER A 657 -10.59 -20.94 -34.89
N ASP A 658 -10.83 -19.66 -34.61
CA ASP A 658 -12.13 -19.08 -34.28
C ASP A 658 -12.22 -17.62 -34.75
N ARG A 659 -12.32 -17.48 -36.07
CA ARG A 659 -12.41 -16.19 -36.76
C ARG A 659 -13.51 -15.28 -36.21
N LYS A 660 -14.65 -15.84 -35.81
CA LYS A 660 -15.79 -15.06 -35.29
C LYS A 660 -15.42 -14.40 -33.97
N SER A 661 -14.73 -15.11 -33.08
CA SER A 661 -14.23 -14.53 -31.84
C SER A 661 -13.13 -13.49 -32.11
N ALA A 662 -12.20 -13.77 -33.03
CA ALA A 662 -11.18 -12.79 -33.44
C ALA A 662 -11.78 -11.47 -33.95
N GLU A 663 -12.75 -11.54 -34.86
CA GLU A 663 -13.43 -10.37 -35.41
C GLU A 663 -14.19 -9.58 -34.32
N LYS A 664 -14.82 -10.26 -33.36
CA LYS A 664 -15.47 -9.61 -32.21
C LYS A 664 -14.49 -8.88 -31.30
N LEU A 665 -13.31 -9.45 -31.05
CA LEU A 665 -12.30 -8.79 -30.22
C LEU A 665 -11.83 -7.47 -30.82
N ILE A 666 -11.75 -7.38 -32.16
CA ILE A 666 -11.32 -6.15 -32.85
C ILE A 666 -12.48 -5.17 -33.05
N LEU A 667 -13.62 -5.66 -33.56
CA LEU A 667 -14.73 -4.82 -34.01
C LEU A 667 -15.75 -4.51 -32.91
N GLY A 668 -15.63 -5.14 -31.74
CA GLY A 668 -16.60 -5.05 -30.66
C GLY A 668 -17.91 -5.79 -30.95
N ASP A 669 -18.79 -5.82 -29.95
CA ASP A 669 -20.18 -6.24 -30.09
C ASP A 669 -21.08 -5.47 -29.10
N LYS A 670 -22.33 -5.91 -28.90
CA LYS A 670 -23.25 -5.24 -27.96
C LYS A 670 -22.75 -5.21 -26.51
N ARG A 671 -21.81 -6.08 -26.15
CA ARG A 671 -21.30 -6.22 -24.78
C ARG A 671 -19.85 -5.77 -24.63
N ASN A 672 -19.11 -5.66 -25.73
CA ASN A 672 -17.68 -5.36 -25.71
C ASN A 672 -17.35 -4.16 -26.60
N VAL A 673 -16.58 -3.22 -26.06
CA VAL A 673 -16.06 -2.05 -26.76
C VAL A 673 -15.07 -2.50 -27.85
N SER A 674 -15.10 -1.87 -29.03
CA SER A 674 -14.15 -2.20 -30.09
C SER A 674 -12.73 -1.72 -29.77
N VAL A 675 -11.71 -2.31 -30.39
CA VAL A 675 -10.32 -1.86 -30.22
C VAL A 675 -10.15 -0.41 -30.71
N ILE A 676 -10.85 -0.03 -31.78
CA ILE A 676 -10.81 1.34 -32.30
C ILE A 676 -11.40 2.31 -31.27
N ASP A 677 -12.54 1.99 -30.67
CA ASP A 677 -13.14 2.86 -29.64
C ASP A 677 -12.26 2.97 -28.38
N MET A 678 -11.60 1.87 -27.99
CA MET A 678 -10.61 1.88 -26.90
C MET A 678 -9.44 2.81 -27.23
N ILE A 679 -8.90 2.72 -28.46
CA ILE A 679 -7.84 3.60 -28.95
C ILE A 679 -8.29 5.08 -28.94
N GLU A 680 -9.48 5.39 -29.45
CA GLU A 680 -10.00 6.76 -29.48
C GLU A 680 -10.25 7.35 -28.09
N SER A 681 -10.74 6.53 -27.16
CA SER A 681 -10.86 6.91 -25.75
C SER A 681 -9.49 7.23 -25.14
N LEU A 682 -8.50 6.36 -25.38
CA LEU A 682 -7.16 6.54 -24.87
C LEU A 682 -6.47 7.79 -25.45
N VAL A 683 -6.50 7.98 -26.78
CA VAL A 683 -5.91 9.15 -27.46
C VAL A 683 -6.48 10.44 -26.88
N ARG A 684 -7.80 10.54 -26.70
CA ARG A 684 -8.43 11.73 -26.08
C ARG A 684 -7.90 11.99 -24.66
N LYS A 685 -7.60 10.94 -23.91
CA LYS A 685 -7.12 11.04 -22.54
C LYS A 685 -5.65 11.45 -22.45
N VAL A 686 -4.82 11.04 -23.42
CA VAL A 686 -3.37 11.30 -23.39
C VAL A 686 -2.90 12.47 -24.25
N ALA A 687 -3.81 13.04 -25.06
CA ALA A 687 -3.53 14.12 -26.02
C ALA A 687 -2.69 15.26 -25.43
N GLY A 688 -1.50 15.49 -26.00
CA GLY A 688 -0.56 16.53 -25.62
C GLY A 688 0.27 16.23 -24.37
N VAL A 689 0.08 15.07 -23.72
CA VAL A 689 0.75 14.71 -22.46
C VAL A 689 1.68 13.50 -22.63
N GLN A 690 1.34 12.55 -23.50
CA GLN A 690 2.13 11.32 -23.73
C GLN A 690 2.34 11.06 -25.22
N PRO A 691 3.32 11.72 -25.84
CA PRO A 691 3.50 11.69 -27.30
C PRO A 691 3.79 10.28 -27.84
N MET A 692 4.56 9.46 -27.11
CA MET A 692 4.85 8.09 -27.54
C MET A 692 3.60 7.19 -27.52
N VAL A 693 2.69 7.38 -26.55
CA VAL A 693 1.42 6.64 -26.50
C VAL A 693 0.53 7.05 -27.68
N GLU A 694 0.47 8.34 -28.00
CA GLU A 694 -0.24 8.84 -29.18
C GLU A 694 0.34 8.30 -30.49
N GLU A 695 1.67 8.22 -30.61
CA GLU A 695 2.35 7.66 -31.78
C GLU A 695 1.98 6.19 -31.98
N ILE A 696 2.10 5.38 -30.92
CA ILE A 696 1.76 3.95 -30.96
C ILE A 696 0.28 3.74 -31.31
N THR A 697 -0.61 4.46 -30.63
CA THR A 697 -2.06 4.31 -30.83
C THR A 697 -2.53 4.83 -32.19
N SER A 698 -1.94 5.90 -32.70
CA SER A 698 -2.16 6.39 -34.07
C SER A 698 -1.69 5.37 -35.12
N SER A 699 -0.51 4.77 -34.92
CA SER A 699 0.01 3.70 -35.78
C SER A 699 -0.93 2.49 -35.77
N TRP A 700 -1.41 2.07 -34.60
CA TRP A 700 -2.39 1.00 -34.47
C TRP A 700 -3.71 1.30 -35.15
N ARG A 701 -4.25 2.50 -34.96
CA ARG A 701 -5.48 2.95 -35.61
C ARG A 701 -5.37 2.86 -37.13
N HIS A 702 -4.32 3.45 -37.70
CA HIS A 702 -4.04 3.37 -39.13
C HIS A 702 -3.88 1.92 -39.61
N GLY A 703 -3.17 1.12 -38.81
CA GLY A 703 -2.98 -0.31 -39.03
C GLY A 703 -4.29 -1.10 -39.10
N LEU A 704 -5.29 -0.76 -38.29
CA LEU A 704 -6.61 -1.38 -38.27
C LEU A 704 -7.54 -0.83 -39.36
N GLU A 705 -7.54 0.48 -39.60
CA GLU A 705 -8.38 1.12 -40.64
C GLU A 705 -7.98 0.68 -42.06
N SER A 706 -6.70 0.37 -42.26
CA SER A 706 -6.20 -0.23 -43.52
C SER A 706 -6.69 -1.66 -43.77
N GLN A 707 -7.27 -2.34 -42.77
CA GLN A 707 -7.77 -3.71 -42.88
C GLN A 707 -9.30 -3.68 -43.10
N SER A 708 -9.79 -4.33 -44.16
CA SER A 708 -11.24 -4.42 -44.42
C SER A 708 -11.92 -5.44 -43.51
N ARG A 709 -13.22 -5.25 -43.22
CA ARG A 709 -14.04 -6.26 -42.54
C ARG A 709 -13.99 -7.56 -43.34
N GLY A 710 -13.37 -8.60 -42.79
CA GLY A 710 -13.16 -9.86 -43.49
C GLY A 710 -11.75 -10.08 -44.06
N ASN A 711 -10.80 -9.17 -43.84
CA ASN A 711 -9.41 -9.35 -44.25
C ASN A 711 -8.42 -8.84 -43.18
N LEU A 712 -8.60 -9.31 -41.94
CA LEU A 712 -7.65 -9.05 -40.86
C LEU A 712 -6.34 -9.82 -41.12
N ASP A 713 -5.20 -9.19 -40.84
CA ASP A 713 -3.88 -9.80 -40.95
C ASP A 713 -3.39 -10.23 -39.55
N ALA A 714 -3.32 -11.54 -39.33
CA ALA A 714 -2.89 -12.12 -38.06
C ALA A 714 -1.49 -11.67 -37.64
N ALA A 715 -0.53 -11.62 -38.57
CA ALA A 715 0.85 -11.25 -38.27
C ALA A 715 0.94 -9.77 -37.85
N LYS A 716 0.22 -8.90 -38.55
CA LYS A 716 0.15 -7.47 -38.22
C LYS A 716 -0.48 -7.22 -36.84
N LEU A 717 -1.56 -7.93 -36.51
CA LEU A 717 -2.19 -7.82 -35.18
C LEU A 717 -1.25 -8.27 -34.05
N LEU A 718 -0.52 -9.37 -34.27
CA LEU A 718 0.49 -9.88 -33.34
C LEU A 718 1.63 -8.89 -33.13
N GLU A 719 2.15 -8.31 -34.22
CA GLU A 719 3.21 -7.30 -34.19
C GLU A 719 2.78 -6.03 -33.44
N MET A 720 1.59 -5.52 -33.73
CA MET A 720 1.05 -4.33 -33.07
C MET A 720 0.98 -4.50 -31.55
N GLY A 721 0.40 -5.62 -31.07
CA GLY A 721 0.29 -5.85 -29.64
C GLY A 721 1.62 -6.19 -28.95
N ARG A 722 2.63 -6.69 -29.68
CA ARG A 722 3.94 -7.06 -29.12
C ARG A 722 4.70 -5.87 -28.53
N ILE A 723 4.50 -4.66 -29.06
CA ILE A 723 5.21 -3.44 -28.63
C ILE A 723 5.01 -3.14 -27.13
N VAL A 724 3.86 -3.54 -26.56
CA VAL A 724 3.63 -3.41 -25.11
C VAL A 724 4.30 -4.57 -24.40
N GLY A 725 5.33 -4.30 -23.59
CA GLY A 725 6.08 -5.34 -22.84
C GLY A 725 5.43 -5.85 -21.55
N TYR A 726 4.38 -5.17 -21.08
CA TYR A 726 3.74 -5.40 -19.78
C TYR A 726 2.96 -6.70 -19.65
#